data_AF-A0A7M1T2B9-F1
#
_entry.id   AF-A0A7M1T2B9-F1
#
_cell.length_a   1.000
_cell.length_b   1.000
_cell.length_c   1.000
_cell.angle_alpha   90.00
_cell.angle_beta   90.00
_cell.angle_gamma   90.00
#
_symmetry.space_group_name_H-M   'P 1'
#
loop_
_entity.id
_entity.type
_entity.pdbx_description
1 polymer ?
#
loop_
_entity_poly.entity_id
_entity_poly.type
_entity_poly.pdbx_seq_one_letter_code
_entity_poly.pdbx_strand_id
1 'polypeptide(L)'
;MKQKSNSLFLAKPSGITLSEHIENVLLQGDAIFNSFPFTFIKYKCFTGKDLYKRLSAAIKYHDDGKKKDPWQKACCADYNTYIEWKEANVGNFSDFSKHCNKTAGQNLRRSGIRHEISSLDMHWDHNFSLPVQASIAAHHSKLSFKHEYRWLDNSSGKNSTALWNVFKNLNAKFRNHNYFTEAVKEHYEYSGVRAFLQLADRRGSALEDNGYIVGFDKFKYEFPTGWEKRKVQQLAEQHFNDELLLLRAPTGSGKTDACLLWAQKQVKHNKAERLIIAMPTRFTSNALSINITETLSSTGLYHSSAWFSKFHKDVKHGVIEKEIARKKHEAARQLIMPVTVCTIDHLLVALTLSREDHHSIVFNLANSCVVIDEADFYDEFTQANILVLLEALKVLSVPVMIMSASLPEASLDMYRNAGFRVNSIIEDTSDNSRFRCEIVEIRDYEEAEDLSDLFELCIEKGQAIIYANTVARAIEFYEWFKDKGVPIIVYHSRFTEPDKKHKEEQLLSMLGKEVWEEGKASGIAILTQIGEMSVNISADIMITETCPIDRLVQRAGRLCRFEKRKVGKLFVVNPEKDGHLYPAPYGEYVPGRGWKPLQSLIKTNQILDCKKYSANDFVAMVNEVYPTFKNFSTKAQQNAVLLKQKFVSNWIIVPREQNEEEDVDMQDWKSRDIAENVSVFVKFPEQEYFYYWQDFQEFKIENSIDISAYLFKIGLKYNRLTAVEITVNNEVRKIYVAINSYSFEYGLELSTQSKEDQFL
;
A
#
# COMPACT_ATOMS: atom_id res chain seq x y z
N MET A 1 -54.49 35.01 -16.31
CA MET A 1 -53.80 33.99 -15.49
C MET A 1 -52.31 34.34 -15.44
N LYS A 2 -51.83 34.81 -14.28
CA LYS A 2 -50.45 35.27 -14.07
C LYS A 2 -49.54 34.08 -13.73
N GLN A 3 -48.46 33.92 -14.49
CA GLN A 3 -47.31 33.08 -14.15
C GLN A 3 -46.65 33.58 -12.84
N LYS A 4 -46.49 32.66 -11.88
CA LYS A 4 -45.53 32.67 -10.75
C LYS A 4 -44.96 31.24 -10.72
N SER A 5 -43.77 31.01 -11.25
CA SER A 5 -42.46 31.06 -10.56
C SER A 5 -42.11 29.76 -9.83
N ASN A 6 -41.44 28.86 -10.54
CA ASN A 6 -40.25 28.13 -10.06
C ASN A 6 -39.58 27.50 -11.29
N SER A 7 -38.57 28.18 -11.85
CA SER A 7 -37.69 27.60 -12.85
C SER A 7 -36.85 26.52 -12.17
N LEU A 8 -37.17 25.25 -12.39
CA LEU A 8 -36.36 24.13 -11.95
C LEU A 8 -35.08 24.10 -12.79
N PHE A 9 -33.99 24.65 -12.25
CA PHE A 9 -32.67 24.56 -12.88
C PHE A 9 -32.22 23.09 -12.90
N LEU A 10 -31.67 22.63 -14.02
CA LEU A 10 -31.14 21.28 -14.13
C LEU A 10 -29.74 21.19 -13.49
N ALA A 11 -29.43 20.07 -12.84
CA ALA A 11 -28.09 19.72 -12.38
C ALA A 11 -27.34 18.83 -13.37
N LYS A 12 -28.09 18.02 -14.13
CA LYS A 12 -27.59 16.99 -15.03
C LYS A 12 -28.48 16.87 -16.28
N PRO A 13 -27.91 16.45 -17.44
CA PRO A 13 -28.69 16.16 -18.64
C PRO A 13 -29.61 14.93 -18.53
N SER A 14 -29.59 14.21 -17.40
CA SER A 14 -30.53 13.13 -17.10
C SER A 14 -31.92 13.64 -16.66
N GLY A 15 -32.06 14.94 -16.38
CA GLY A 15 -33.28 15.56 -15.89
C GLY A 15 -33.30 15.83 -14.39
N ILE A 16 -32.27 15.39 -13.65
CA ILE A 16 -32.11 15.69 -12.22
C ILE A 16 -31.97 17.20 -12.04
N THR A 17 -32.78 17.77 -11.15
CA THR A 17 -32.77 19.19 -10.84
C THR A 17 -31.67 19.55 -9.84
N LEU A 18 -31.27 20.82 -9.85
CA LEU A 18 -30.25 21.35 -8.94
C LEU A 18 -30.65 21.22 -7.47
N SER A 19 -31.93 21.41 -7.16
CA SER A 19 -32.47 21.22 -5.81
C SER A 19 -32.39 19.77 -5.36
N GLU A 20 -32.80 18.83 -6.22
CA GLU A 20 -32.75 17.38 -5.90
C GLU A 20 -31.30 16.93 -5.71
N HIS A 21 -30.38 17.38 -6.58
CA HIS A 21 -28.97 17.04 -6.46
C HIS A 21 -28.37 17.53 -5.13
N ILE A 22 -28.59 18.81 -4.79
CA ILE A 22 -28.08 19.38 -3.53
C ILE A 22 -28.67 18.64 -2.32
N GLU A 23 -29.96 18.27 -2.35
CA GLU A 23 -30.60 17.48 -1.29
C GLU A 23 -29.95 16.09 -1.14
N ASN A 24 -29.73 15.38 -2.25
CA ASN A 24 -29.03 14.09 -2.24
C ASN A 24 -27.63 14.22 -1.66
N VAL A 25 -26.86 15.24 -2.07
CA VAL A 25 -25.51 15.48 -1.55
C VAL A 25 -25.53 15.86 -0.07
N LEU A 26 -26.51 16.64 0.39
CA LEU A 26 -26.69 16.94 1.82
C LEU A 26 -26.99 15.69 2.63
N LEU A 27 -27.88 14.81 2.15
CA LEU A 27 -28.16 13.52 2.80
C LEU A 27 -26.89 12.67 2.93
N GLN A 28 -26.01 12.68 1.91
CA GLN A 28 -24.72 12.00 2.01
C GLN A 28 -23.76 12.70 2.98
N GLY A 29 -23.77 14.03 3.04
CA GLY A 29 -23.03 14.81 4.04
C GLY A 29 -23.45 14.46 5.47
N ASP A 30 -24.75 14.31 5.72
CA ASP A 30 -25.29 13.88 7.01
C ASP A 30 -24.92 12.43 7.33
N ALA A 31 -24.96 11.55 6.33
CA ALA A 31 -24.50 10.17 6.50
C ALA A 31 -23.01 10.13 6.91
N ILE A 32 -22.15 10.93 6.27
CA ILE A 32 -20.73 11.07 6.63
C ILE A 32 -20.59 11.56 8.09
N PHE A 33 -21.31 12.61 8.47
CA PHE A 33 -21.29 13.17 9.83
C PHE A 33 -21.66 12.12 10.89
N ASN A 34 -22.74 11.38 10.66
CA ASN A 34 -23.22 10.36 11.59
C ASN A 34 -22.29 9.14 11.67
N SER A 35 -21.52 8.87 10.61
CA SER A 35 -20.66 7.70 10.52
C SER A 35 -19.26 7.95 11.10
N PHE A 36 -18.78 9.19 11.02
CA PHE A 36 -17.44 9.60 11.44
C PHE A 36 -17.44 10.67 12.54
N PRO A 37 -18.07 10.42 13.71
CA PRO A 37 -18.22 11.44 14.75
C PRO A 37 -16.88 11.92 15.33
N PHE A 38 -15.87 11.04 15.44
CA PHE A 38 -14.57 11.42 15.98
C PHE A 38 -13.83 12.38 15.06
N THR A 39 -13.92 12.22 13.73
CA THR A 39 -13.30 13.11 12.75
C THR A 39 -13.80 14.55 12.94
N PHE A 40 -15.12 14.74 13.10
CA PHE A 40 -15.69 16.07 13.32
C PHE A 40 -15.30 16.67 14.69
N ILE A 41 -15.26 15.83 15.74
CA ILE A 41 -14.81 16.26 17.07
C ILE A 41 -13.33 16.67 17.03
N LYS A 42 -12.47 15.82 16.46
CA LYS A 42 -11.04 16.07 16.30
C LYS A 42 -10.79 17.33 15.49
N TYR A 43 -11.48 17.50 14.36
CA TYR A 43 -11.36 18.71 13.55
C TYR A 43 -11.71 19.97 14.36
N LYS A 44 -12.78 19.94 15.14
CA LYS A 44 -13.18 21.06 16.01
C LYS A 44 -12.15 21.35 17.10
N CYS A 45 -11.63 20.32 17.77
CA CYS A 45 -10.60 20.46 18.78
C CYS A 45 -9.28 21.00 18.21
N PHE A 46 -8.91 20.54 17.01
CA PHE A 46 -7.63 20.85 16.38
C PHE A 46 -7.61 22.23 15.70
N THR A 47 -8.69 22.59 15.01
CA THR A 47 -8.78 23.84 14.22
C THR A 47 -9.54 24.95 14.93
N GLY A 48 -10.34 24.62 15.95
CA GLY A 48 -11.31 25.54 16.56
C GLY A 48 -12.50 25.87 15.67
N LYS A 49 -12.70 25.14 14.56
CA LYS A 49 -13.75 25.41 13.55
C LYS A 49 -14.68 24.22 13.40
N ASP A 50 -15.90 24.48 12.93
CA ASP A 50 -16.92 23.46 12.75
C ASP A 50 -16.89 22.89 11.32
N LEU A 51 -16.46 21.62 11.20
CA LEU A 51 -16.36 20.93 9.91
C LEU A 51 -17.73 20.72 9.26
N TYR A 52 -18.76 20.39 10.05
CA TYR A 52 -20.10 20.13 9.52
C TYR A 52 -20.69 21.40 8.93
N LYS A 53 -20.60 22.53 9.65
CA LYS A 53 -21.04 23.83 9.14
C LYS A 53 -20.34 24.23 7.83
N ARG A 54 -19.02 23.99 7.75
CA ARG A 54 -18.24 24.26 6.53
C ARG A 54 -18.63 23.33 5.38
N LEU A 55 -18.81 22.04 5.66
CA LEU A 55 -19.23 21.05 4.68
C LEU A 55 -20.64 21.36 4.14
N SER A 56 -21.63 21.62 5.01
CA SER A 56 -22.99 21.98 4.59
C SER A 56 -23.00 23.27 3.74
N ALA A 57 -22.18 24.26 4.10
CA ALA A 57 -22.02 25.46 3.28
C ALA A 57 -21.41 25.12 1.91
N ALA A 58 -20.35 24.31 1.87
CA ALA A 58 -19.74 23.90 0.61
C ALA A 58 -20.73 23.13 -0.27
N ILE A 59 -21.47 22.16 0.28
CA ILE A 59 -22.48 21.38 -0.44
C ILE A 59 -23.57 22.30 -1.01
N LYS A 60 -24.06 23.26 -0.22
CA LYS A 60 -25.13 24.16 -0.66
C LYS A 60 -24.75 25.01 -1.88
N TYR A 61 -23.48 25.34 -2.04
CA TYR A 61 -23.03 26.33 -3.04
C TYR A 61 -22.07 25.78 -4.09
N HIS A 62 -21.58 24.53 -3.98
CA HIS A 62 -20.57 24.00 -4.91
C HIS A 62 -21.02 24.03 -6.38
N ASP A 63 -22.32 23.89 -6.59
CA ASP A 63 -22.97 23.72 -7.88
C ASP A 63 -23.82 24.93 -8.31
N ASP A 64 -23.80 26.03 -7.56
CA ASP A 64 -24.60 27.24 -7.86
C ASP A 64 -24.26 27.84 -9.23
N GLY A 65 -23.03 27.65 -9.69
CA GLY A 65 -22.58 28.03 -11.02
C GLY A 65 -23.35 27.36 -12.16
N LYS A 66 -24.01 26.21 -11.90
CA LYS A 66 -24.90 25.57 -12.87
C LYS A 66 -26.11 26.45 -13.19
N LYS A 67 -26.49 27.41 -12.33
CA LYS A 67 -27.60 28.35 -12.57
C LYS A 67 -27.33 29.36 -13.68
N LYS A 68 -26.07 29.54 -14.12
CA LYS A 68 -25.73 30.51 -15.17
C LYS A 68 -26.39 30.14 -16.50
N ASP A 69 -26.96 31.14 -17.19
CA ASP A 69 -27.69 30.95 -18.46
C ASP A 69 -26.94 30.12 -19.51
N PRO A 70 -25.64 30.33 -19.78
CA PRO A 70 -24.95 29.55 -20.81
C PRO A 70 -24.85 28.06 -20.45
N TRP A 71 -24.68 27.75 -19.15
CA TRP A 71 -24.65 26.37 -18.66
C TRP A 71 -26.04 25.73 -18.74
N GLN A 72 -27.10 26.44 -18.29
CA GLN A 72 -28.47 25.92 -18.34
C GLN A 72 -28.94 25.69 -19.78
N LYS A 73 -28.69 26.63 -20.70
CA LYS A 73 -29.03 26.45 -22.12
C LYS A 73 -28.37 25.20 -22.70
N ALA A 74 -27.09 24.97 -22.37
CA ALA A 74 -26.36 23.78 -22.80
C ALA A 74 -26.93 22.49 -22.18
N CYS A 75 -27.20 22.48 -20.86
CA CYS A 75 -27.75 21.32 -20.17
C CYS A 75 -29.17 20.97 -20.65
N CYS A 76 -30.03 21.97 -20.87
CA CYS A 76 -31.38 21.76 -21.40
C CYS A 76 -31.34 21.23 -22.84
N ALA A 77 -30.41 21.70 -23.67
CA ALA A 77 -30.22 21.15 -25.01
C ALA A 77 -29.80 19.67 -24.96
N ASP A 78 -28.83 19.33 -24.10
CA ASP A 78 -28.41 17.93 -23.91
C ASP A 78 -29.53 17.05 -23.32
N TYR A 79 -30.36 17.60 -22.41
CA TYR A 79 -31.54 16.92 -21.87
C TYR A 79 -32.60 16.66 -22.93
N ASN A 80 -32.90 17.64 -23.80
CA ASN A 80 -33.84 17.45 -24.89
C ASN A 80 -33.37 16.34 -25.85
N THR A 81 -32.08 16.32 -26.19
CA THR A 81 -31.50 15.23 -26.99
C THR A 81 -31.65 13.86 -26.30
N TYR A 82 -31.51 13.79 -24.98
CA TYR A 82 -31.77 12.56 -24.24
C TYR A 82 -33.25 12.14 -24.29
N ILE A 83 -34.18 13.10 -24.12
CA ILE A 83 -35.62 12.81 -24.19
C ILE A 83 -36.03 12.30 -25.58
N GLU A 84 -35.54 12.94 -26.64
CA GLU A 84 -35.76 12.46 -28.02
C GLU A 84 -35.25 11.03 -28.23
N TRP A 85 -34.08 10.69 -27.66
CA TRP A 85 -33.57 9.32 -27.70
C TRP A 85 -34.45 8.35 -26.90
N LYS A 86 -34.93 8.77 -25.72
CA LYS A 86 -35.76 7.95 -24.82
C LYS A 86 -37.16 7.66 -25.39
N GLU A 87 -37.69 8.52 -26.25
CA GLU A 87 -38.95 8.25 -26.96
C GLU A 87 -38.84 7.06 -27.92
N ALA A 88 -37.65 6.84 -28.49
CA ALA A 88 -37.38 5.76 -29.44
C ALA A 88 -36.72 4.51 -28.80
N ASN A 89 -36.27 4.59 -27.55
CA ASN A 89 -35.46 3.54 -26.91
C ASN A 89 -35.87 3.31 -25.45
N VAL A 90 -35.85 2.04 -25.01
CA VAL A 90 -36.04 1.69 -23.59
C VAL A 90 -34.68 1.76 -22.88
N GLY A 91 -34.54 2.68 -21.92
CA GLY A 91 -33.30 2.82 -21.15
C GLY A 91 -33.23 4.09 -20.32
N ASN A 92 -32.19 4.22 -19.51
CA ASN A 92 -31.89 5.40 -18.70
C ASN A 92 -30.82 6.30 -19.37
N PHE A 93 -30.43 7.38 -18.71
CA PHE A 93 -29.41 8.30 -19.26
C PHE A 93 -28.02 7.63 -19.40
N SER A 94 -27.69 6.67 -18.54
CA SER A 94 -26.45 5.89 -18.66
C SER A 94 -26.44 5.08 -19.96
N ASP A 95 -27.58 4.47 -20.32
CA ASP A 95 -27.73 3.75 -21.58
C ASP A 95 -27.59 4.68 -22.78
N PHE A 96 -28.21 5.87 -22.73
CA PHE A 96 -28.03 6.91 -23.75
C PHE A 96 -26.56 7.32 -23.89
N SER A 97 -25.88 7.57 -22.78
CA SER A 97 -24.47 7.98 -22.80
C SER A 97 -23.55 6.89 -23.37
N LYS A 98 -23.90 5.61 -23.22
CA LYS A 98 -23.15 4.48 -23.81
C LYS A 98 -23.38 4.37 -25.31
N HIS A 99 -24.64 4.42 -25.75
CA HIS A 99 -25.01 4.24 -27.16
C HIS A 99 -24.70 5.49 -28.01
N CYS A 100 -24.74 6.67 -27.41
CA CYS A 100 -24.64 7.96 -28.07
C CYS A 100 -23.50 8.82 -27.49
N ASN A 101 -22.32 8.21 -27.30
CA ASN A 101 -21.16 8.82 -26.63
C ASN A 101 -20.72 10.20 -27.16
N LYS A 102 -20.88 10.45 -28.47
CA LYS A 102 -20.51 11.72 -29.11
C LYS A 102 -21.51 12.84 -28.84
N THR A 103 -22.81 12.53 -28.77
CA THR A 103 -23.90 13.50 -28.62
C THR A 103 -24.30 13.70 -27.16
N ALA A 104 -24.18 12.69 -26.31
CA ALA A 104 -24.45 12.81 -24.88
C ALA A 104 -23.52 13.86 -24.23
N GLY A 105 -24.07 14.95 -23.70
CA GLY A 105 -23.31 16.03 -23.05
C GLY A 105 -22.50 16.92 -24.00
N GLN A 106 -22.80 16.89 -25.31
CA GLN A 106 -22.05 17.63 -26.32
C GLN A 106 -22.14 19.14 -26.13
N ASN A 107 -23.32 19.66 -25.81
CA ASN A 107 -23.53 21.09 -25.64
C ASN A 107 -22.81 21.59 -24.38
N LEU A 108 -22.86 20.83 -23.27
CA LEU A 108 -22.09 21.14 -22.07
C LEU A 108 -20.58 21.18 -22.32
N ARG A 109 -20.03 20.22 -23.07
CA ARG A 109 -18.61 20.23 -23.45
C ARG A 109 -18.22 21.45 -24.27
N ARG A 110 -19.11 21.94 -25.14
CA ARG A 110 -18.89 23.12 -26.00
C ARG A 110 -19.11 24.45 -25.28
N SER A 111 -19.84 24.46 -24.16
CA SER A 111 -20.19 25.69 -23.45
C SER A 111 -18.97 26.47 -22.92
N GLY A 112 -17.86 25.78 -22.65
CA GLY A 112 -16.66 26.37 -22.05
C GLY A 112 -16.82 26.79 -20.59
N ILE A 113 -18.02 26.68 -20.01
CA ILE A 113 -18.31 27.10 -18.65
C ILE A 113 -17.90 26.02 -17.65
N ARG A 114 -17.13 26.43 -16.64
CA ARG A 114 -16.83 25.66 -15.44
C ARG A 114 -17.74 26.12 -14.32
N HIS A 115 -18.64 25.24 -13.89
CA HIS A 115 -19.61 25.59 -12.86
C HIS A 115 -18.92 25.79 -11.51
N GLU A 116 -17.81 25.09 -11.21
CA GLU A 116 -17.07 25.25 -9.96
C GLU A 116 -16.48 26.67 -9.80
N ILE A 117 -15.97 27.24 -10.89
CA ILE A 117 -15.45 28.62 -10.94
C ILE A 117 -16.61 29.59 -10.86
N SER A 118 -17.68 29.30 -11.62
CA SER A 118 -18.90 30.11 -11.65
C SER A 118 -19.56 30.21 -10.26
N SER A 119 -19.60 29.12 -9.50
CA SER A 119 -20.11 29.06 -8.13
C SER A 119 -19.34 30.00 -7.22
N LEU A 120 -18.00 29.97 -7.29
CA LEU A 120 -17.15 30.86 -6.50
C LEU A 120 -17.30 32.33 -6.91
N ASP A 121 -17.35 32.61 -8.21
CA ASP A 121 -17.54 33.96 -8.77
C ASP A 121 -18.89 34.57 -8.36
N MET A 122 -19.97 33.78 -8.38
CA MET A 122 -21.30 34.20 -7.91
C MET A 122 -21.33 34.53 -6.42
N HIS A 123 -20.47 33.89 -5.63
CA HIS A 123 -20.37 34.07 -4.19
C HIS A 123 -19.12 34.84 -3.75
N TRP A 124 -18.49 35.59 -4.66
CA TRP A 124 -17.28 36.37 -4.37
C TRP A 124 -17.45 37.28 -3.15
N ASP A 125 -18.59 37.99 -3.05
CA ASP A 125 -18.88 38.92 -1.95
C ASP A 125 -19.46 38.24 -0.69
N HIS A 126 -19.77 36.94 -0.74
CA HIS A 126 -20.42 36.23 0.37
C HIS A 126 -19.45 35.82 1.50
N ASN A 127 -18.18 36.24 1.43
CA ASN A 127 -17.14 36.00 2.45
C ASN A 127 -17.03 34.51 2.87
N PHE A 128 -17.06 33.58 1.90
CA PHE A 128 -16.77 32.18 2.21
C PHE A 128 -15.36 32.06 2.80
N SER A 129 -15.21 31.20 3.80
CA SER A 129 -13.88 30.87 4.32
C SER A 129 -13.04 30.20 3.23
N LEU A 130 -11.73 30.47 3.19
CA LEU A 130 -10.82 29.89 2.20
C LEU A 130 -10.88 28.36 2.10
N PRO A 131 -11.05 27.57 3.18
CA PRO A 131 -11.26 26.11 3.08
C PRO A 131 -12.49 25.72 2.24
N VAL A 132 -13.60 26.45 2.38
CA VAL A 132 -14.83 26.22 1.60
C VAL A 132 -14.62 26.61 0.14
N GLN A 133 -13.91 27.72 -0.11
CA GLN A 133 -13.59 28.13 -1.48
C GLN A 133 -12.70 27.08 -2.17
N ALA A 134 -11.65 26.62 -1.48
CA ALA A 134 -10.74 25.60 -2.00
C ALA A 134 -11.44 24.26 -2.23
N SER A 135 -12.37 23.85 -1.35
CA SER A 135 -13.14 22.62 -1.56
C SER A 135 -14.04 22.71 -2.79
N ILE A 136 -14.74 23.84 -3.00
CA ILE A 136 -15.56 24.05 -4.19
C ILE A 136 -14.67 24.11 -5.44
N ALA A 137 -13.52 24.78 -5.39
CA ALA A 137 -12.59 24.82 -6.51
C ALA A 137 -12.08 23.42 -6.92
N ALA A 138 -11.88 22.53 -5.95
CA ALA A 138 -11.27 21.22 -6.15
C ALA A 138 -12.27 20.08 -6.35
N HIS A 139 -13.59 20.26 -6.20
CA HIS A 139 -14.54 19.12 -6.14
C HIS A 139 -14.56 18.22 -7.40
N HIS A 140 -14.12 18.72 -8.56
CA HIS A 140 -13.91 17.94 -9.79
C HIS A 140 -12.43 17.76 -10.18
N SER A 141 -11.52 17.82 -9.20
CA SER A 141 -10.07 17.62 -9.37
C SER A 141 -9.42 18.64 -10.33
N LYS A 142 -9.95 19.88 -10.35
CA LYS A 142 -9.53 20.96 -11.28
C LYS A 142 -8.74 22.08 -10.61
N LEU A 143 -8.51 22.00 -9.31
CA LEU A 143 -7.57 22.87 -8.61
C LEU A 143 -6.13 22.35 -8.81
N SER A 144 -5.62 22.49 -10.03
CA SER A 144 -4.28 22.03 -10.41
C SER A 144 -3.64 22.93 -11.47
N PHE A 145 -2.30 22.95 -11.49
CA PHE A 145 -1.55 23.72 -12.49
C PHE A 145 -1.78 23.21 -13.92
N LYS A 146 -2.13 21.93 -14.09
CA LYS A 146 -2.57 21.37 -15.40
C LYS A 146 -3.81 22.09 -15.95
N HIS A 147 -4.67 22.61 -15.09
CA HIS A 147 -5.91 23.29 -15.47
C HIS A 147 -5.84 24.81 -15.29
N GLU A 148 -4.66 25.40 -15.03
CA GLU A 148 -4.46 26.85 -14.82
C GLU A 148 -5.09 27.69 -15.94
N TYR A 149 -4.95 27.27 -17.19
CA TYR A 149 -5.52 27.95 -18.36
C TYR A 149 -7.04 28.17 -18.24
N ARG A 150 -7.77 27.28 -17.56
CA ARG A 150 -9.23 27.39 -17.36
C ARG A 150 -9.61 28.45 -16.34
N TRP A 151 -8.71 28.74 -15.41
CA TRP A 151 -8.90 29.75 -14.39
C TRP A 151 -8.55 31.15 -14.91
N LEU A 152 -7.59 31.22 -15.85
CA LEU A 152 -7.22 32.46 -16.53
C LEU A 152 -8.21 32.85 -17.64
N ASP A 153 -9.01 31.89 -18.11
CA ASP A 153 -10.14 32.15 -18.99
C ASP A 153 -11.33 32.69 -18.19
N ASN A 154 -11.64 33.98 -18.36
CA ASN A 154 -12.74 34.64 -17.66
C ASN A 154 -14.14 34.25 -18.21
N SER A 155 -14.23 33.28 -19.12
CA SER A 155 -15.48 32.72 -19.63
C SER A 155 -16.41 32.22 -18.52
N SER A 156 -15.84 31.66 -17.44
CA SER A 156 -16.59 31.08 -16.32
C SER A 156 -16.92 32.10 -15.22
N GLY A 157 -16.30 33.27 -15.22
CA GLY A 157 -16.52 34.29 -14.18
C GLY A 157 -15.58 35.48 -14.32
N LYS A 158 -16.08 36.67 -13.96
CA LYS A 158 -15.30 37.92 -14.07
C LYS A 158 -14.13 37.95 -13.09
N ASN A 159 -14.26 37.28 -11.95
CA ASN A 159 -13.25 37.20 -10.91
C ASN A 159 -12.41 35.91 -10.97
N SER A 160 -12.54 35.10 -12.03
CA SER A 160 -11.86 33.80 -12.14
C SER A 160 -10.34 33.90 -11.98
N THR A 161 -9.71 34.86 -12.68
CA THR A 161 -8.27 35.12 -12.56
C THR A 161 -7.87 35.57 -11.16
N ALA A 162 -8.71 36.39 -10.50
CA ALA A 162 -8.46 36.86 -9.14
C ALA A 162 -8.53 35.71 -8.12
N LEU A 163 -9.54 34.84 -8.24
CA LEU A 163 -9.67 33.61 -7.43
C LEU A 163 -8.44 32.72 -7.55
N TRP A 164 -7.94 32.51 -8.78
CA TRP A 164 -6.74 31.74 -9.01
C TRP A 164 -5.50 32.34 -8.34
N ASN A 165 -5.34 33.66 -8.41
CA ASN A 165 -4.26 34.35 -7.72
C ASN A 165 -4.36 34.22 -6.19
N VAL A 166 -5.57 34.21 -5.62
CA VAL A 166 -5.77 33.91 -4.19
C VAL A 166 -5.24 32.51 -3.86
N PHE A 167 -5.62 31.48 -4.64
CA PHE A 167 -5.13 30.13 -4.41
C PHE A 167 -3.63 29.98 -4.64
N LYS A 168 -3.04 30.65 -5.64
CA LYS A 168 -1.59 30.64 -5.87
C LYS A 168 -0.82 31.29 -4.73
N ASN A 169 -1.28 32.45 -4.26
CA ASN A 169 -0.68 33.14 -3.12
C ASN A 169 -0.77 32.28 -1.85
N LEU A 170 -1.91 31.62 -1.66
CA LEU A 170 -2.10 30.70 -0.54
C LEU A 170 -1.20 29.46 -0.67
N ASN A 171 -1.08 28.86 -1.85
CA ASN A 171 -0.19 27.73 -2.08
C ASN A 171 1.29 28.12 -1.87
N ALA A 172 1.67 29.34 -2.24
CA ALA A 172 3.02 29.89 -2.04
C ALA A 172 3.30 30.39 -0.62
N LYS A 173 2.35 30.24 0.32
CA LYS A 173 2.50 30.67 1.72
C LYS A 173 3.75 30.09 2.39
N PHE A 174 4.03 28.83 2.10
CA PHE A 174 5.15 28.11 2.68
C PHE A 174 6.31 28.08 1.68
N ARG A 175 7.47 28.59 2.09
CA ARG A 175 8.60 28.83 1.18
C ARG A 175 9.53 27.62 1.01
N ASN A 176 9.66 26.77 2.03
CA ASN A 176 10.57 25.62 2.03
C ASN A 176 10.15 24.57 3.07
N HIS A 177 10.89 23.46 3.13
CA HIS A 177 10.63 22.31 4.00
C HIS A 177 10.60 22.60 5.51
N ASN A 178 11.15 23.72 5.98
CA ASN A 178 11.11 24.07 7.41
C ASN A 178 9.70 24.38 7.91
N TYR A 179 8.77 24.66 6.99
CA TYR A 179 7.36 24.90 7.29
C TYR A 179 6.50 23.63 7.21
N PHE A 180 7.10 22.44 7.16
CA PHE A 180 6.37 21.19 6.99
C PHE A 180 5.30 20.98 8.07
N THR A 181 5.64 21.23 9.34
CA THR A 181 4.70 21.08 10.46
C THR A 181 3.50 22.03 10.36
N GLU A 182 3.73 23.30 10.00
CA GLU A 182 2.67 24.30 9.80
C GLU A 182 1.81 23.93 8.59
N ALA A 183 2.43 23.49 7.50
CA ALA A 183 1.74 23.06 6.29
C ALA A 183 0.84 21.84 6.55
N VAL A 184 1.29 20.88 7.36
CA VAL A 184 0.47 19.72 7.77
C VAL A 184 -0.77 20.16 8.54
N LYS A 185 -0.63 21.12 9.48
CA LYS A 185 -1.76 21.64 10.26
C LYS A 185 -2.81 22.34 9.38
N GLU A 186 -2.35 23.21 8.47
CA GLU A 186 -3.26 23.93 7.57
C GLU A 186 -3.86 23.01 6.51
N HIS A 187 -3.07 22.08 5.98
CA HIS A 187 -3.58 21.05 5.09
C HIS A 187 -4.73 20.29 5.72
N TYR A 188 -4.65 19.89 6.99
CA TYR A 188 -5.75 19.19 7.69
C TYR A 188 -7.04 20.02 7.74
N GLU A 189 -6.95 21.33 7.97
CA GLU A 189 -8.12 22.22 7.97
C GLU A 189 -8.79 22.28 6.59
N TYR A 190 -8.00 22.42 5.52
CA TYR A 190 -8.51 22.56 4.15
C TYR A 190 -8.98 21.23 3.56
N SER A 191 -8.20 20.17 3.76
CA SER A 191 -8.46 18.83 3.23
C SER A 191 -9.74 18.23 3.81
N GLY A 192 -10.14 18.55 5.05
CA GLY A 192 -11.38 18.02 5.63
C GLY A 192 -12.64 18.40 4.86
N VAL A 193 -12.79 19.68 4.51
CA VAL A 193 -13.95 20.15 3.73
C VAL A 193 -13.86 19.61 2.29
N ARG A 194 -12.65 19.64 1.71
CA ARG A 194 -12.36 19.17 0.35
C ARG A 194 -12.69 17.69 0.17
N ALA A 195 -12.19 16.83 1.06
CA ALA A 195 -12.36 15.39 0.99
C ALA A 195 -13.84 14.99 1.15
N PHE A 196 -14.54 15.54 2.14
CA PHE A 196 -15.93 15.18 2.39
C PHE A 196 -16.92 15.79 1.39
N LEU A 197 -16.64 16.99 0.83
CA LEU A 197 -17.45 17.51 -0.27
C LEU A 197 -17.36 16.58 -1.50
N GLN A 198 -16.14 16.20 -1.90
CA GLN A 198 -15.94 15.28 -3.02
C GLN A 198 -16.60 13.93 -2.78
N LEU A 199 -16.49 13.39 -1.57
CA LEU A 199 -17.11 12.14 -1.22
C LEU A 199 -18.64 12.24 -1.25
N ALA A 200 -19.22 13.29 -0.67
CA ALA A 200 -20.66 13.51 -0.66
C ALA A 200 -21.21 13.70 -2.07
N ASP A 201 -20.56 14.50 -2.91
CA ASP A 201 -20.96 14.75 -4.31
C ASP A 201 -20.94 13.47 -5.14
N ARG A 202 -19.84 12.70 -5.08
CA ARG A 202 -19.74 11.41 -5.78
C ARG A 202 -20.82 10.43 -5.34
N ARG A 203 -21.13 10.38 -4.04
CA ARG A 203 -22.17 9.49 -3.50
C ARG A 203 -23.57 9.95 -3.87
N GLY A 204 -23.85 11.26 -3.81
CA GLY A 204 -25.14 11.82 -4.24
C GLY A 204 -25.38 11.56 -5.72
N SER A 205 -24.36 11.75 -6.54
CA SER A 205 -24.39 11.39 -7.96
C SER A 205 -24.63 9.90 -8.19
N ALA A 206 -23.98 9.01 -7.42
CA ALA A 206 -24.23 7.58 -7.53
C ALA A 206 -25.66 7.20 -7.13
N LEU A 207 -26.25 7.86 -6.12
CA LEU A 207 -27.64 7.62 -5.70
C LEU A 207 -28.63 7.95 -6.82
N GLU A 208 -28.41 9.07 -7.50
CA GLU A 208 -29.25 9.54 -8.62
C GLU A 208 -29.23 8.59 -9.81
N ASP A 209 -28.09 7.95 -10.05
CA ASP A 209 -27.90 7.02 -11.14
C ASP A 209 -28.28 5.57 -10.75
N ASN A 210 -28.91 5.35 -9.59
CA ASN A 210 -29.18 4.03 -8.98
C ASN A 210 -27.92 3.16 -8.87
N GLY A 211 -26.75 3.78 -8.75
CA GLY A 211 -25.47 3.12 -8.62
C GLY A 211 -25.22 2.64 -7.20
N TYR A 212 -24.39 1.60 -7.07
CA TYR A 212 -23.97 1.11 -5.75
C TYR A 212 -23.25 2.19 -4.93
N ILE A 213 -23.52 2.26 -3.64
CA ILE A 213 -22.83 3.15 -2.70
C ILE A 213 -22.22 2.30 -1.59
N VAL A 214 -20.92 2.50 -1.32
CA VAL A 214 -20.22 1.79 -0.25
C VAL A 214 -20.74 2.27 1.11
N GLY A 215 -21.09 1.35 2.00
CA GLY A 215 -21.50 1.69 3.37
C GLY A 215 -20.36 2.27 4.21
N PHE A 216 -20.70 2.98 5.30
CA PHE A 216 -19.73 3.41 6.30
C PHE A 216 -19.78 2.47 7.51
N ASP A 217 -19.15 1.31 7.36
CA ASP A 217 -19.04 0.35 8.44
C ASP A 217 -18.11 0.90 9.54
N LYS A 218 -18.50 0.72 10.80
CA LYS A 218 -17.68 1.10 11.96
C LYS A 218 -16.68 0.00 12.27
N PHE A 219 -15.49 0.38 12.74
CA PHE A 219 -14.52 -0.57 13.25
C PHE A 219 -15.13 -1.37 14.41
N LYS A 220 -15.29 -2.68 14.22
CA LYS A 220 -15.72 -3.62 15.26
C LYS A 220 -14.93 -4.91 15.10
N TYR A 221 -14.36 -5.37 16.21
CA TYR A 221 -13.66 -6.64 16.28
C TYR A 221 -14.09 -7.36 17.56
N GLU A 222 -14.55 -8.60 17.45
CA GLU A 222 -14.92 -9.45 18.59
C GLU A 222 -14.00 -10.66 18.60
N PHE A 223 -13.32 -10.87 19.73
CA PHE A 223 -12.51 -12.06 19.93
C PHE A 223 -13.41 -13.29 20.18
N PRO A 224 -13.02 -14.49 19.74
CA PRO A 224 -13.79 -15.72 19.98
C PRO A 224 -14.09 -15.96 21.46
N THR A 225 -15.22 -16.62 21.74
CA THR A 225 -15.59 -17.05 23.09
C THR A 225 -14.54 -18.03 23.64
N GLY A 226 -13.97 -17.72 24.81
CA GLY A 226 -12.88 -18.51 25.41
C GLY A 226 -11.47 -18.12 24.93
N TRP A 227 -11.33 -17.04 24.16
CA TRP A 227 -10.03 -16.53 23.75
C TRP A 227 -9.21 -16.02 24.94
N GLU A 228 -8.04 -16.61 25.15
CA GLU A 228 -7.07 -16.15 26.14
C GLU A 228 -6.03 -15.21 25.52
N LYS A 229 -5.93 -14.00 26.08
CA LYS A 229 -4.94 -13.00 25.67
C LYS A 229 -3.53 -13.49 25.98
N ARG A 230 -2.73 -13.66 24.94
CA ARG A 230 -1.28 -13.84 25.02
C ARG A 230 -0.61 -12.57 25.53
N LYS A 231 0.62 -12.70 26.02
CA LYS A 231 1.34 -11.60 26.67
C LYS A 231 1.56 -10.40 25.74
N VAL A 232 1.94 -10.60 24.48
CA VAL A 232 2.03 -9.52 23.47
C VAL A 232 0.71 -8.72 23.31
N GLN A 233 -0.45 -9.38 23.37
CA GLN A 233 -1.76 -8.72 23.26
C GLN A 233 -2.07 -7.93 24.53
N GLN A 234 -1.74 -8.46 25.71
CA GLN A 234 -1.86 -7.75 26.98
C GLN A 234 -0.99 -6.49 27.01
N LEU A 235 0.25 -6.57 26.50
CA LEU A 235 1.17 -5.44 26.42
C LEU A 235 0.63 -4.34 25.48
N ALA A 236 0.15 -4.72 24.29
CA ALA A 236 -0.47 -3.78 23.37
C ALA A 236 -1.71 -3.11 23.99
N GLU A 237 -2.49 -3.84 24.78
CA GLU A 237 -3.63 -3.30 25.52
C GLU A 237 -3.21 -2.33 26.63
N GLN A 238 -2.18 -2.66 27.41
CA GLN A 238 -1.70 -1.86 28.52
C GLN A 238 -1.08 -0.54 28.04
N HIS A 239 -0.36 -0.58 26.93
CA HIS A 239 0.38 0.55 26.36
C HIS A 239 -0.39 1.32 25.28
N PHE A 240 -1.72 1.13 25.18
CA PHE A 240 -2.52 1.81 24.16
C PHE A 240 -2.49 3.35 24.27
N ASN A 241 -2.17 3.88 25.44
CA ASN A 241 -2.17 5.33 25.66
C ASN A 241 -0.85 6.02 25.24
N ASP A 242 0.17 5.25 24.92
CA ASP A 242 1.48 5.76 24.50
C ASP A 242 1.36 6.53 23.17
N GLU A 243 2.15 7.59 23.01
CA GLU A 243 2.15 8.42 21.78
C GLU A 243 2.62 7.59 20.57
N LEU A 244 3.65 6.78 20.79
CA LEU A 244 4.21 5.82 19.86
C LEU A 244 4.53 4.54 20.62
N LEU A 245 3.89 3.43 20.24
CA LEU A 245 4.14 2.12 20.84
C LEU A 245 5.12 1.34 19.97
N LEU A 246 6.34 1.13 20.46
CA LEU A 246 7.30 0.19 19.86
C LEU A 246 7.11 -1.18 20.50
N LEU A 247 6.68 -2.16 19.71
CA LEU A 247 6.36 -3.50 20.17
C LEU A 247 7.29 -4.53 19.51
N ARG A 248 8.20 -5.13 20.29
CA ARG A 248 9.03 -6.25 19.86
C ARG A 248 8.38 -7.56 20.27
N ALA A 249 8.08 -8.41 19.30
CA ALA A 249 7.50 -9.72 19.59
C ALA A 249 7.91 -10.74 18.52
N PRO A 250 8.27 -11.97 18.91
CA PRO A 250 8.69 -12.99 17.97
C PRO A 250 7.56 -13.35 16.99
N THR A 251 7.93 -13.82 15.81
CA THR A 251 6.93 -14.30 14.83
C THR A 251 6.04 -15.39 15.43
N GLY A 252 4.76 -15.39 15.08
CA GLY A 252 3.78 -16.36 15.62
C GLY A 252 3.28 -16.07 17.05
N SER A 253 3.78 -15.01 17.70
CA SER A 253 3.31 -14.56 19.03
C SER A 253 1.86 -14.07 19.04
N GLY A 254 1.30 -13.69 17.89
CA GLY A 254 -0.05 -13.11 17.77
C GLY A 254 -0.04 -11.59 17.59
N LYS A 255 0.98 -11.04 16.90
CA LYS A 255 1.10 -9.61 16.55
C LYS A 255 -0.15 -9.05 15.87
N THR A 256 -0.75 -9.82 14.96
CA THR A 256 -1.99 -9.43 14.25
C THR A 256 -3.14 -9.14 15.21
N ASP A 257 -3.41 -10.06 16.15
CA ASP A 257 -4.45 -9.87 17.17
C ASP A 257 -4.11 -8.72 18.13
N ALA A 258 -2.82 -8.52 18.44
CA ALA A 258 -2.36 -7.41 19.29
C ALA A 258 -2.64 -6.05 18.63
N CYS A 259 -2.38 -5.94 17.32
CA CYS A 259 -2.72 -4.77 16.50
C CYS A 259 -4.24 -4.49 16.51
N LEU A 260 -5.08 -5.52 16.29
CA LEU A 260 -6.54 -5.37 16.29
C LEU A 260 -7.08 -4.98 17.68
N LEU A 261 -6.55 -5.55 18.75
CA LEU A 261 -6.89 -5.20 20.13
C LEU A 261 -6.51 -3.76 20.46
N TRP A 262 -5.31 -3.34 20.07
CA TRP A 262 -4.84 -1.97 20.27
C TRP A 262 -5.70 -0.96 19.51
N ALA A 263 -6.01 -1.24 18.24
CA ALA A 263 -6.90 -0.40 17.44
C ALA A 263 -8.29 -0.28 18.07
N GLN A 264 -8.84 -1.38 18.58
CA GLN A 264 -10.11 -1.38 19.31
C GLN A 264 -10.05 -0.41 20.51
N LYS A 265 -8.95 -0.37 21.27
CA LYS A 265 -8.78 0.61 22.35
C LYS A 265 -8.71 2.04 21.82
N GLN A 266 -7.97 2.31 20.74
CA GLN A 266 -7.91 3.65 20.14
C GLN A 266 -9.31 4.16 19.76
N VAL A 267 -10.11 3.33 19.11
CA VAL A 267 -11.48 3.68 18.71
C VAL A 267 -12.38 3.86 19.92
N LYS A 268 -12.34 2.94 20.90
CA LYS A 268 -13.20 2.99 22.10
C LYS A 268 -12.91 4.21 22.98
N HIS A 269 -11.67 4.71 22.96
CA HIS A 269 -11.25 5.91 23.70
C HIS A 269 -11.28 7.19 22.86
N ASN A 270 -11.96 7.21 21.71
CA ASN A 270 -12.09 8.38 20.82
C ASN A 270 -10.73 8.98 20.43
N LYS A 271 -9.78 8.14 20.02
CA LYS A 271 -8.47 8.55 19.48
C LYS A 271 -8.30 8.28 18.00
N ALA A 272 -9.18 7.46 17.41
CA ALA A 272 -9.19 7.11 16.00
C ALA A 272 -10.59 6.61 15.60
N GLU A 273 -10.89 6.56 14.31
CA GLU A 273 -12.11 5.92 13.78
C GLU A 273 -11.88 4.58 13.11
N ARG A 274 -10.66 4.35 12.67
CA ARG A 274 -10.29 3.26 11.78
C ARG A 274 -8.86 2.86 11.99
N LEU A 275 -8.52 1.67 11.53
CA LEU A 275 -7.18 1.10 11.60
C LEU A 275 -6.55 1.09 10.21
N ILE A 276 -5.28 1.50 10.13
CA ILE A 276 -4.45 1.33 8.94
C ILE A 276 -3.26 0.46 9.34
N ILE A 277 -3.04 -0.62 8.60
CA ILE A 277 -1.85 -1.48 8.75
C ILE A 277 -0.99 -1.29 7.51
N ALA A 278 0.19 -0.70 7.70
CA ALA A 278 1.20 -0.51 6.68
C ALA A 278 2.21 -1.66 6.74
N MET A 279 2.39 -2.34 5.61
CA MET A 279 3.28 -3.49 5.45
C MET A 279 4.45 -3.15 4.52
N PRO A 280 5.55 -3.90 4.56
CA PRO A 280 6.70 -3.62 3.71
C PRO A 280 6.55 -4.08 2.28
N THR A 281 5.68 -5.03 1.95
CA THR A 281 5.53 -5.51 0.56
C THR A 281 4.07 -5.75 0.22
N ARG A 282 3.72 -5.70 -1.09
CA ARG A 282 2.37 -6.04 -1.57
C ARG A 282 1.99 -7.47 -1.17
N PHE A 283 2.94 -8.39 -1.26
CA PHE A 283 2.75 -9.80 -0.90
C PHE A 283 2.34 -9.98 0.57
N THR A 284 3.08 -9.38 1.51
CA THR A 284 2.73 -9.47 2.95
C THR A 284 1.41 -8.78 3.29
N SER A 285 1.09 -7.71 2.57
CA SER A 285 -0.21 -7.05 2.68
C SER A 285 -1.36 -7.97 2.26
N ASN A 286 -1.17 -8.76 1.21
CA ASN A 286 -2.17 -9.72 0.74
C ASN A 286 -2.41 -10.84 1.75
N ALA A 287 -1.34 -11.47 2.24
CA ALA A 287 -1.44 -12.57 3.20
C ALA A 287 -2.09 -12.13 4.52
N LEU A 288 -1.68 -10.98 5.08
CA LEU A 288 -2.28 -10.45 6.30
C LEU A 288 -3.76 -10.11 6.11
N SER A 289 -4.12 -9.52 4.97
CA SER A 289 -5.51 -9.19 4.66
C SER A 289 -6.41 -10.42 4.64
N ILE A 290 -5.94 -11.56 4.09
CA ILE A 290 -6.71 -12.81 4.03
C ILE A 290 -6.99 -13.30 5.46
N ASN A 291 -5.95 -13.41 6.28
CA ASN A 291 -6.05 -13.89 7.67
C ASN A 291 -7.02 -13.04 8.53
N ILE A 292 -6.93 -11.71 8.41
CA ILE A 292 -7.83 -10.79 9.13
C ILE A 292 -9.29 -11.02 8.69
N THR A 293 -9.52 -11.25 7.39
CA THR A 293 -10.88 -11.44 6.85
C THR A 293 -11.56 -12.70 7.37
N GLU A 294 -10.81 -13.76 7.65
CA GLU A 294 -11.35 -15.03 8.19
C GLU A 294 -11.75 -14.94 9.66
N THR A 295 -11.09 -14.05 10.43
CA THR A 295 -11.28 -13.96 11.89
C THR A 295 -12.38 -12.97 12.29
N LEU A 296 -12.87 -12.15 11.36
CA LEU A 296 -13.89 -11.13 11.63
C LEU A 296 -15.30 -11.63 11.24
N SER A 297 -16.14 -11.85 12.24
CA SER A 297 -17.45 -12.49 12.12
C SER A 297 -18.56 -11.64 11.48
N SER A 298 -18.42 -10.31 11.38
CA SER A 298 -19.35 -9.46 10.62
C SER A 298 -18.84 -8.02 10.47
N THR A 299 -19.00 -7.46 9.27
CA THR A 299 -18.71 -6.07 8.80
C THR A 299 -17.33 -5.84 8.16
N GLY A 300 -17.32 -5.04 7.08
CA GLY A 300 -16.47 -5.22 5.91
C GLY A 300 -14.98 -4.93 6.10
N LEU A 301 -14.15 -5.70 5.40
CA LEU A 301 -12.70 -5.47 5.36
C LEU A 301 -12.12 -5.76 3.98
N TYR A 302 -11.24 -4.88 3.52
CA TYR A 302 -10.84 -4.71 2.12
C TYR A 302 -9.33 -4.47 2.03
N HIS A 303 -8.66 -5.04 1.02
CA HIS A 303 -7.30 -4.67 0.61
C HIS A 303 -7.15 -4.64 -0.92
N SER A 304 -6.78 -3.52 -1.56
CA SER A 304 -6.58 -3.36 -3.01
C SER A 304 -6.16 -4.62 -3.83
N SER A 305 -5.00 -5.24 -3.61
CA SER A 305 -4.55 -6.44 -4.36
C SER A 305 -5.09 -7.81 -3.88
N ALA A 306 -5.17 -8.07 -2.58
CA ALA A 306 -5.78 -9.31 -2.02
C ALA A 306 -7.29 -9.38 -2.32
N TRP A 307 -7.91 -8.21 -2.27
CA TRP A 307 -9.26 -7.98 -2.69
C TRP A 307 -9.43 -8.17 -4.20
N PHE A 308 -8.47 -7.74 -5.04
CA PHE A 308 -8.53 -8.05 -6.48
C PHE A 308 -8.57 -9.56 -6.68
N SER A 309 -7.71 -10.36 -6.02
CA SER A 309 -7.74 -11.82 -6.14
C SER A 309 -9.06 -12.45 -5.64
N LYS A 310 -9.62 -11.97 -4.52
CA LYS A 310 -10.88 -12.50 -3.94
C LYS A 310 -12.10 -12.10 -4.77
N PHE A 311 -12.24 -10.83 -5.11
CA PHE A 311 -13.36 -10.33 -5.89
C PHE A 311 -13.23 -10.67 -7.37
N HIS A 312 -12.03 -10.90 -7.91
CA HIS A 312 -11.89 -11.41 -9.27
C HIS A 312 -12.41 -12.85 -9.37
N LYS A 313 -12.12 -13.71 -8.38
CA LYS A 313 -12.79 -15.02 -8.27
C LYS A 313 -14.30 -14.84 -8.15
N ASP A 314 -14.78 -13.95 -7.28
CA ASP A 314 -16.22 -13.75 -7.08
C ASP A 314 -16.91 -13.12 -8.32
N VAL A 315 -16.25 -12.21 -9.04
CA VAL A 315 -16.74 -11.57 -10.28
C VAL A 315 -16.73 -12.56 -11.43
N LYS A 316 -15.65 -13.36 -11.60
CA LYS A 316 -15.59 -14.44 -12.60
C LYS A 316 -16.64 -15.53 -12.34
N HIS A 317 -16.93 -15.85 -11.08
CA HIS A 317 -17.99 -16.79 -10.71
C HIS A 317 -19.39 -16.16 -10.64
N GLY A 318 -19.55 -14.86 -10.95
CA GLY A 318 -20.84 -14.16 -10.97
C GLY A 318 -21.46 -13.87 -9.59
N VAL A 319 -20.68 -13.97 -8.51
CA VAL A 319 -21.10 -13.72 -7.12
C VAL A 319 -21.22 -12.22 -6.81
N ILE A 320 -20.39 -11.37 -7.43
CA ILE A 320 -20.39 -9.91 -7.22
C ILE A 320 -20.22 -9.17 -8.56
N GLU A 321 -20.93 -8.06 -8.74
CA GLU A 321 -20.77 -7.21 -9.92
C GLU A 321 -19.45 -6.41 -9.91
N LYS A 322 -18.80 -6.29 -11.08
CA LYS A 322 -17.53 -5.54 -11.27
C LYS A 322 -17.59 -4.09 -10.76
N GLU A 323 -18.74 -3.42 -10.89
CA GLU A 323 -18.89 -2.02 -10.44
C GLU A 323 -18.89 -1.87 -8.91
N ILE A 324 -19.63 -2.73 -8.20
CA ILE A 324 -19.60 -2.82 -6.73
C ILE A 324 -18.16 -3.00 -6.27
N ALA A 325 -17.48 -3.88 -6.99
CA ALA A 325 -16.14 -4.25 -6.70
C ALA A 325 -15.21 -3.01 -6.78
N ARG A 326 -15.22 -2.30 -7.92
CA ARG A 326 -14.45 -1.07 -8.16
C ARG A 326 -14.70 0.01 -7.10
N LYS A 327 -15.96 0.28 -6.73
CA LYS A 327 -16.28 1.35 -5.78
C LYS A 327 -15.72 1.07 -4.38
N LYS A 328 -15.77 -0.18 -3.95
CA LYS A 328 -15.13 -0.57 -2.68
C LYS A 328 -13.59 -0.45 -2.77
N HIS A 329 -12.98 -0.58 -3.95
CA HIS A 329 -11.54 -0.38 -4.17
C HIS A 329 -11.12 1.05 -3.92
N GLU A 330 -11.84 1.97 -4.54
CA GLU A 330 -11.62 3.40 -4.39
C GLU A 330 -11.75 3.82 -2.91
N ALA A 331 -12.73 3.25 -2.20
CA ALA A 331 -12.91 3.49 -0.77
C ALA A 331 -11.69 3.01 0.06
N ALA A 332 -11.18 1.81 -0.19
CA ALA A 332 -10.00 1.31 0.51
C ALA A 332 -8.72 2.09 0.16
N ARG A 333 -8.52 2.41 -1.12
CA ARG A 333 -7.42 3.28 -1.57
C ARG A 333 -7.43 4.63 -0.85
N GLN A 334 -8.63 5.20 -0.64
CA GLN A 334 -8.81 6.45 0.08
C GLN A 334 -8.74 6.32 1.61
N LEU A 335 -8.49 5.13 2.16
CA LEU A 335 -8.40 4.85 3.60
C LEU A 335 -9.71 5.17 4.37
N ILE A 336 -10.87 5.00 3.72
CA ILE A 336 -12.17 5.25 4.37
C ILE A 336 -12.78 4.00 5.03
N MET A 337 -12.24 2.82 4.70
CA MET A 337 -12.68 1.56 5.29
C MET A 337 -12.31 1.48 6.78
N PRO A 338 -13.09 0.75 7.60
CA PRO A 338 -12.85 0.63 9.05
C PRO A 338 -11.48 0.04 9.37
N VAL A 339 -10.99 -0.86 8.52
CA VAL A 339 -9.60 -1.32 8.54
C VAL A 339 -9.10 -1.33 7.11
N THR A 340 -7.91 -0.79 6.92
CA THR A 340 -7.19 -0.83 5.64
C THR A 340 -5.81 -1.41 5.84
N VAL A 341 -5.51 -2.52 5.17
CA VAL A 341 -4.14 -3.01 5.04
C VAL A 341 -3.58 -2.41 3.74
N CYS A 342 -2.35 -1.92 3.74
CA CYS A 342 -1.70 -1.34 2.56
C CYS A 342 -0.18 -1.45 2.67
N THR A 343 0.54 -1.12 1.59
CA THR A 343 2.01 -0.97 1.67
C THR A 343 2.37 0.38 2.29
N ILE A 344 3.53 0.47 2.92
CA ILE A 344 4.06 1.75 3.42
C ILE A 344 4.18 2.78 2.28
N ASP A 345 4.49 2.30 1.06
CA ASP A 345 4.65 3.12 -0.14
C ASP A 345 3.38 3.93 -0.44
N HIS A 346 2.20 3.34 -0.23
CA HIS A 346 0.92 4.04 -0.41
C HIS A 346 0.80 5.26 0.49
N LEU A 347 1.24 5.13 1.75
CA LEU A 347 1.20 6.24 2.71
C LEU A 347 2.27 7.30 2.38
N LEU A 348 3.48 6.88 2.00
CA LEU A 348 4.57 7.79 1.64
C LEU A 348 4.27 8.58 0.36
N VAL A 349 3.74 7.93 -0.67
CA VAL A 349 3.34 8.58 -1.92
C VAL A 349 2.19 9.56 -1.66
N ALA A 350 1.22 9.24 -0.80
CA ALA A 350 0.13 10.16 -0.48
C ALA A 350 0.62 11.48 0.16
N LEU A 351 1.70 11.45 0.95
CA LEU A 351 2.29 12.67 1.53
C LEU A 351 2.87 13.64 0.50
N THR A 352 3.15 13.20 -0.72
CA THR A 352 3.61 14.11 -1.77
C THR A 352 2.54 15.09 -2.24
N LEU A 353 1.26 14.79 -1.98
CA LEU A 353 0.09 15.54 -2.44
C LEU A 353 0.07 15.80 -3.96
N SER A 354 0.74 14.95 -4.75
CA SER A 354 0.84 15.10 -6.20
C SER A 354 -0.45 14.78 -6.97
N ARG A 355 -1.46 14.21 -6.31
CA ARG A 355 -2.76 13.84 -6.87
C ARG A 355 -3.89 14.34 -6.02
N GLU A 356 -5.06 14.48 -6.64
CA GLU A 356 -6.26 14.96 -5.94
C GLU A 356 -6.67 14.06 -4.78
N ASP A 357 -6.67 12.74 -4.98
CA ASP A 357 -7.06 11.77 -3.96
C ASP A 357 -6.06 11.71 -2.79
N HIS A 358 -4.81 12.14 -2.98
CA HIS A 358 -3.83 12.22 -1.90
C HIS A 358 -4.27 13.16 -0.77
N HIS A 359 -4.97 14.26 -1.07
CA HIS A 359 -5.51 15.14 -0.03
C HIS A 359 -6.54 14.42 0.84
N SER A 360 -7.41 13.60 0.22
CA SER A 360 -8.40 12.79 0.94
C SER A 360 -7.74 11.65 1.72
N ILE A 361 -6.73 10.99 1.15
CA ILE A 361 -5.94 9.94 1.81
C ILE A 361 -5.27 10.50 3.07
N VAL A 362 -4.56 11.63 2.98
CA VAL A 362 -3.89 12.24 4.14
C VAL A 362 -4.90 12.71 5.20
N PHE A 363 -6.06 13.25 4.79
CA PHE A 363 -7.13 13.59 5.74
C PHE A 363 -7.69 12.36 6.46
N ASN A 364 -7.93 11.27 5.74
CA ASN A 364 -8.43 10.03 6.33
C ASN A 364 -7.37 9.36 7.23
N LEU A 365 -6.10 9.39 6.83
CA LEU A 365 -4.96 8.95 7.63
C LEU A 365 -4.89 9.74 8.95
N ALA A 366 -5.11 11.05 8.92
CA ALA A 366 -5.14 11.91 10.09
C ALA A 366 -6.22 11.53 11.13
N ASN A 367 -7.26 10.81 10.73
CA ASN A 367 -8.36 10.40 11.62
C ASN A 367 -8.34 8.89 11.95
N SER A 368 -7.23 8.22 11.66
CA SER A 368 -7.01 6.79 11.88
C SER A 368 -6.07 6.51 13.06
N CYS A 369 -5.87 5.23 13.37
CA CYS A 369 -4.69 4.73 14.08
C CYS A 369 -3.86 3.90 13.11
N VAL A 370 -2.53 4.03 13.20
CA VAL A 370 -1.61 3.46 12.20
C VAL A 370 -0.71 2.42 12.86
N VAL A 371 -0.62 1.25 12.24
CA VAL A 371 0.32 0.19 12.61
C VAL A 371 1.29 0.01 11.46
N ILE A 372 2.59 0.11 11.74
CA ILE A 372 3.65 -0.23 10.80
C ILE A 372 4.24 -1.58 11.24
N ASP A 373 4.02 -2.64 10.47
CA ASP A 373 4.50 -3.99 10.80
C ASP A 373 5.82 -4.31 10.07
N GLU A 374 6.58 -5.24 10.64
CA GLU A 374 7.90 -5.68 10.16
C GLU A 374 8.86 -4.51 9.90
N ALA A 375 8.95 -3.59 10.87
CA ALA A 375 9.75 -2.38 10.75
C ALA A 375 11.26 -2.62 10.53
N ASP A 376 11.77 -3.80 10.91
CA ASP A 376 13.11 -4.30 10.62
C ASP A 376 13.35 -4.58 9.14
N PHE A 377 12.29 -4.71 8.34
CA PHE A 377 12.42 -5.03 6.92
C PHE A 377 12.85 -3.82 6.08
N TYR A 378 12.53 -2.60 6.50
CA TYR A 378 12.76 -1.38 5.71
C TYR A 378 14.23 -0.99 5.67
N ASP A 379 14.71 -0.65 4.46
CA ASP A 379 16.03 -0.10 4.25
C ASP A 379 16.16 1.33 4.82
N GLU A 380 17.39 1.84 4.91
CA GLU A 380 17.67 3.19 5.43
C GLU A 380 16.96 4.30 4.64
N PHE A 381 16.73 4.10 3.35
CA PHE A 381 16.09 5.08 2.48
C PHE A 381 14.59 5.19 2.77
N THR A 382 13.91 4.06 2.88
CA THR A 382 12.49 3.99 3.25
C THR A 382 12.29 4.43 4.69
N GLN A 383 13.19 4.06 5.61
CA GLN A 383 13.14 4.52 7.00
C GLN A 383 13.21 6.05 7.12
N ALA A 384 14.08 6.71 6.35
CA ALA A 384 14.14 8.17 6.32
C ALA A 384 12.80 8.80 5.88
N ASN A 385 12.11 8.21 4.90
CA ASN A 385 10.77 8.64 4.48
C ASN A 385 9.70 8.34 5.56
N ILE A 386 9.78 7.19 6.24
CA ILE A 386 8.89 6.84 7.36
C ILE A 386 9.01 7.87 8.47
N LEU A 387 10.19 8.39 8.78
CA LEU A 387 10.32 9.45 9.79
C LEU A 387 9.57 10.74 9.43
N VAL A 388 9.53 11.11 8.14
CA VAL A 388 8.72 12.24 7.66
C VAL A 388 7.23 11.96 7.84
N LEU A 389 6.79 10.73 7.54
CA LEU A 389 5.43 10.28 7.81
C LEU A 389 5.10 10.38 9.31
N LEU A 390 5.96 9.83 10.17
CA LEU A 390 5.76 9.87 11.62
C LEU A 390 5.71 11.32 12.15
N GLU A 391 6.53 12.22 11.62
CA GLU A 391 6.46 13.65 11.95
C GLU A 391 5.10 14.25 11.61
N ALA A 392 4.55 13.97 10.42
CA ALA A 392 3.19 14.42 10.06
C ALA A 392 2.11 13.80 10.97
N LEU A 393 2.18 12.49 11.22
CA LEU A 393 1.24 11.79 12.10
C LEU A 393 1.26 12.34 13.52
N LYS A 394 2.45 12.66 14.04
CA LYS A 394 2.61 13.29 15.36
C LYS A 394 1.96 14.67 15.41
N VAL A 395 2.21 15.52 14.41
CA VAL A 395 1.58 16.84 14.30
C VAL A 395 0.06 16.73 14.31
N LEU A 396 -0.47 15.69 13.67
CA LEU A 396 -1.90 15.40 13.60
C LEU A 396 -2.43 14.62 14.80
N SER A 397 -1.61 14.31 15.80
CA SER A 397 -1.99 13.49 16.98
C SER A 397 -2.64 12.16 16.57
N VAL A 398 -2.02 11.46 15.63
CA VAL A 398 -2.42 10.11 15.20
C VAL A 398 -1.70 9.08 16.08
N PRO A 399 -2.42 8.14 16.72
CA PRO A 399 -1.78 7.04 17.44
C PRO A 399 -1.01 6.13 16.48
N VAL A 400 0.23 5.80 16.82
CA VAL A 400 1.07 4.91 16.01
C VAL A 400 1.60 3.74 16.83
N MET A 401 1.54 2.54 16.26
CA MET A 401 2.24 1.36 16.73
C MET A 401 3.25 0.91 15.67
N ILE A 402 4.46 0.57 16.10
CA ILE A 402 5.49 -0.03 15.25
C ILE A 402 5.78 -1.42 15.80
N MET A 403 5.63 -2.44 14.97
CA MET A 403 5.84 -3.84 15.34
C MET A 403 7.00 -4.45 14.55
N SER A 404 7.78 -5.30 15.22
CA SER A 404 8.89 -6.03 14.60
C SER A 404 9.32 -7.21 15.48
N ALA A 405 9.94 -8.24 14.89
CA ALA A 405 10.52 -9.33 15.66
C ALA A 405 11.92 -9.01 16.21
N SER A 406 12.65 -8.10 15.57
CA SER A 406 14.10 -7.91 15.75
C SER A 406 14.52 -6.44 15.81
N LEU A 407 13.62 -5.55 16.25
CA LEU A 407 13.95 -4.12 16.38
C LEU A 407 15.09 -3.90 17.41
N PRO A 408 16.24 -3.29 17.00
CA PRO A 408 17.36 -3.02 17.90
C PRO A 408 17.05 -1.84 18.83
N GLU A 409 17.65 -1.83 20.03
CA GLU A 409 17.49 -0.72 21.00
C GLU A 409 18.03 0.61 20.44
N ALA A 410 19.04 0.55 19.57
CA ALA A 410 19.55 1.72 18.86
C ALA A 410 18.48 2.46 18.04
N SER A 411 17.40 1.79 17.63
CA SER A 411 16.27 2.44 16.94
C SER A 411 15.53 3.46 17.81
N LEU A 412 15.63 3.38 19.15
CA LEU A 412 14.99 4.34 20.05
C LEU A 412 15.44 5.77 19.77
N ASP A 413 16.73 5.96 19.47
CA ASP A 413 17.28 7.28 19.18
C ASP A 413 16.70 7.86 17.89
N MET A 414 16.43 7.02 16.89
CA MET A 414 15.76 7.41 15.65
C MET A 414 14.38 8.02 15.93
N TYR A 415 13.56 7.34 16.74
CA TYR A 415 12.20 7.82 17.07
C TYR A 415 12.20 9.01 18.03
N ARG A 416 13.16 9.06 18.96
CA ARG A 416 13.37 10.24 19.84
C ARG A 416 13.78 11.47 19.04
N ASN A 417 14.65 11.31 18.05
CA ASN A 417 15.08 12.38 17.15
C ASN A 417 13.92 12.87 16.25
N ALA A 418 12.97 12.00 15.90
CA ALA A 418 11.70 12.38 15.28
C ALA A 418 10.72 13.07 16.26
N GLY A 419 11.12 13.18 17.53
CA GLY A 419 10.44 13.93 18.59
C GLY A 419 9.52 13.09 19.47
N PHE A 420 9.40 11.78 19.27
CA PHE A 420 8.51 10.97 20.09
C PHE A 420 9.07 10.73 21.48
N ARG A 421 8.18 10.66 22.48
CA ARG A 421 8.56 10.30 23.85
C ARG A 421 8.57 8.79 24.01
N VAL A 422 9.65 8.15 23.57
CA VAL A 422 9.84 6.69 23.71
C VAL A 422 11.04 6.37 24.59
N ASN A 423 10.78 5.68 25.70
CA ASN A 423 11.80 5.33 26.69
C ASN A 423 12.34 3.91 26.50
N SER A 424 11.53 2.99 25.99
CA SER A 424 11.86 1.57 25.87
C SER A 424 11.05 0.92 24.75
N ILE A 425 11.59 -0.16 24.19
CA ILE A 425 10.84 -1.10 23.36
C ILE A 425 10.04 -2.02 24.29
N ILE A 426 8.73 -2.15 24.07
CA ILE A 426 7.88 -3.05 24.84
C ILE A 426 8.00 -4.45 24.25
N GLU A 427 8.36 -5.43 25.08
CA GLU A 427 8.68 -6.78 24.62
C GLU A 427 7.95 -7.85 25.42
N ASP A 428 7.51 -8.90 24.71
CA ASP A 428 7.05 -10.14 25.33
C ASP A 428 8.25 -11.01 25.73
N THR A 429 8.65 -10.93 27.00
CA THR A 429 9.78 -11.68 27.56
C THR A 429 9.44 -13.07 28.08
N SER A 430 8.18 -13.51 27.96
CA SER A 430 7.66 -14.70 28.65
C SER A 430 8.31 -16.04 28.23
N ASP A 431 8.89 -16.11 27.02
CA ASP A 431 9.47 -17.32 26.43
C ASP A 431 10.85 -17.04 25.81
N ASN A 432 11.55 -16.02 26.32
CA ASN A 432 12.78 -15.55 25.68
C ASN A 432 14.04 -16.33 26.06
N SER A 433 14.08 -16.97 27.23
CA SER A 433 15.23 -17.75 27.70
C SER A 433 15.26 -19.18 27.18
N ARG A 434 14.15 -19.66 26.60
CA ARG A 434 14.09 -21.01 26.04
C ARG A 434 14.94 -21.09 24.77
N PHE A 435 15.78 -22.12 24.70
CA PHE A 435 16.48 -22.46 23.46
C PHE A 435 15.47 -22.79 22.36
N ARG A 436 15.61 -22.14 21.21
CA ARG A 436 14.76 -22.30 20.04
C ARG A 436 15.44 -23.16 18.99
N CYS A 437 16.72 -22.93 18.80
CA CYS A 437 17.53 -23.68 17.85
C CYS A 437 18.94 -23.91 18.37
N GLU A 438 19.61 -24.83 17.73
CA GLU A 438 21.02 -25.13 17.88
C GLU A 438 21.67 -24.93 16.51
N ILE A 439 22.66 -24.04 16.43
CA ILE A 439 23.55 -23.99 15.27
C ILE A 439 24.49 -25.18 15.43
N VAL A 440 24.27 -26.20 14.61
CA VAL A 440 25.01 -27.46 14.64
C VAL A 440 26.33 -27.30 13.92
N GLU A 441 26.32 -26.61 12.79
CA GLU A 441 27.46 -26.45 11.90
C GLU A 441 27.40 -25.10 11.18
N ILE A 442 28.58 -24.52 10.97
CA ILE A 442 28.81 -23.38 10.09
C ILE A 442 29.86 -23.85 9.07
N ARG A 443 29.53 -23.82 7.78
CA ARG A 443 30.40 -24.35 6.71
C ARG A 443 30.43 -23.42 5.50
N ASP A 444 31.58 -23.29 4.86
CA ASP A 444 31.75 -22.58 3.59
C ASP A 444 31.45 -23.52 2.41
N TYR A 445 30.86 -23.01 1.32
CA TYR A 445 30.57 -23.81 0.12
C TYR A 445 30.62 -22.96 -1.16
N GLU A 446 30.97 -23.58 -2.29
CA GLU A 446 30.99 -22.90 -3.59
C GLU A 446 29.94 -23.49 -4.53
N GLU A 447 29.67 -24.79 -4.49
CA GLU A 447 28.68 -25.48 -5.32
C GLU A 447 27.70 -26.29 -4.45
N ALA A 448 26.49 -26.53 -4.96
CA ALA A 448 25.48 -27.31 -4.24
C ALA A 448 25.96 -28.71 -3.80
N GLU A 449 26.90 -29.30 -4.55
CA GLU A 449 27.45 -30.63 -4.24
C GLU A 449 28.28 -30.65 -2.94
N ASP A 450 28.87 -29.53 -2.54
CA ASP A 450 29.60 -29.37 -1.28
C ASP A 450 28.69 -29.53 -0.03
N LEU A 451 27.37 -29.43 -0.25
CA LEU A 451 26.32 -29.57 0.76
C LEU A 451 25.54 -30.89 0.66
N SER A 452 26.01 -31.83 -0.16
CA SER A 452 25.34 -33.11 -0.44
C SER A 452 24.99 -33.90 0.82
N ASP A 453 25.88 -33.96 1.81
CA ASP A 453 25.66 -34.62 3.10
C ASP A 453 24.51 -33.97 3.91
N LEU A 454 24.42 -32.64 3.89
CA LEU A 454 23.32 -31.92 4.54
C LEU A 454 22.00 -32.10 3.79
N PHE A 455 22.03 -32.16 2.46
CA PHE A 455 20.84 -32.42 1.66
C PHE A 455 20.34 -33.85 1.82
N GLU A 456 21.23 -34.83 1.91
CA GLU A 456 20.89 -36.21 2.27
C GLU A 456 20.26 -36.30 3.66
N LEU A 457 20.76 -35.55 4.64
CA LEU A 457 20.16 -35.44 5.96
C LEU A 457 18.72 -34.86 5.89
N CYS A 458 18.48 -33.86 5.05
CA CYS A 458 17.13 -33.34 4.82
C CYS A 458 16.18 -34.40 4.25
N ILE A 459 16.65 -35.22 3.31
CA ILE A 459 15.89 -36.35 2.74
C ILE A 459 15.59 -37.40 3.80
N GLU A 460 16.60 -37.82 4.57
CA GLU A 460 16.45 -38.83 5.63
C GLU A 460 15.38 -38.43 6.65
N LYS A 461 15.31 -37.13 6.95
CA LYS A 461 14.38 -36.58 7.95
C LYS A 461 13.00 -36.30 7.39
N GLY A 462 12.86 -36.28 6.07
CA GLY A 462 11.60 -36.10 5.35
C GLY A 462 11.01 -34.68 5.44
N GLN A 463 11.59 -33.78 6.23
CA GLN A 463 11.15 -32.39 6.34
C GLN A 463 12.32 -31.43 6.57
N ALA A 464 12.38 -30.35 5.77
CA ALA A 464 13.40 -29.32 5.91
C ALA A 464 12.98 -27.97 5.31
N ILE A 465 13.58 -26.90 5.82
CA ILE A 465 13.52 -25.57 5.20
C ILE A 465 14.95 -25.17 4.79
N ILE A 466 15.12 -24.73 3.55
CA ILE A 466 16.41 -24.31 3.00
C ILE A 466 16.27 -22.86 2.54
N TYR A 467 17.06 -21.93 3.09
CA TYR A 467 17.10 -20.55 2.65
C TYR A 467 18.34 -20.28 1.78
N ALA A 468 18.10 -19.83 0.55
CA ALA A 468 19.11 -19.31 -0.36
C ALA A 468 18.98 -17.79 -0.49
N ASN A 469 20.09 -17.07 -0.62
CA ASN A 469 20.06 -15.61 -0.73
C ASN A 469 19.77 -15.14 -2.16
N THR A 470 20.01 -15.95 -3.18
CA THR A 470 19.70 -15.60 -4.57
C THR A 470 18.74 -16.61 -5.20
N VAL A 471 17.98 -16.16 -6.20
CA VAL A 471 17.10 -17.04 -6.98
C VAL A 471 17.90 -18.11 -7.69
N ALA A 472 19.09 -17.78 -8.21
CA ALA A 472 19.95 -18.74 -8.88
C ALA A 472 20.37 -19.90 -7.97
N ARG A 473 20.77 -19.60 -6.72
CA ARG A 473 21.10 -20.64 -5.72
C ARG A 473 19.88 -21.47 -5.31
N ALA A 474 18.72 -20.83 -5.14
CA ALA A 474 17.48 -21.56 -4.84
C ALA A 474 17.14 -22.59 -5.94
N ILE A 475 17.36 -22.24 -7.20
CA ILE A 475 17.13 -23.13 -8.34
C ILE A 475 18.22 -24.22 -8.42
N GLU A 476 19.48 -23.88 -8.14
CA GLU A 476 20.57 -24.86 -8.04
C GLU A 476 20.27 -25.94 -6.99
N PHE A 477 19.83 -25.53 -5.79
CA PHE A 477 19.41 -26.47 -4.75
C PHE A 477 18.19 -27.29 -5.19
N TYR A 478 17.21 -26.66 -5.84
CA TYR A 478 16.03 -27.37 -6.34
C TYR A 478 16.40 -28.48 -7.34
N GLU A 479 17.29 -28.20 -8.28
CA GLU A 479 17.78 -29.21 -9.24
C GLU A 479 18.46 -30.38 -8.57
N TRP A 480 19.22 -30.15 -7.50
CA TRP A 480 19.85 -31.23 -6.74
C TRP A 480 18.82 -32.23 -6.16
N PHE A 481 17.67 -31.73 -5.69
CA PHE A 481 16.62 -32.55 -5.07
C PHE A 481 15.62 -33.17 -6.06
N LYS A 482 15.43 -32.57 -7.25
CA LYS A 482 14.30 -32.85 -8.16
C LYS A 482 14.09 -34.33 -8.48
N ASP A 483 15.18 -35.09 -8.67
CA ASP A 483 15.13 -36.50 -9.06
C ASP A 483 15.33 -37.47 -7.88
N LYS A 484 15.27 -36.98 -6.63
CA LYS A 484 15.53 -37.75 -5.41
C LYS A 484 14.27 -38.34 -4.75
N GLY A 485 13.09 -38.17 -5.36
CA GLY A 485 11.84 -38.78 -4.91
C GLY A 485 11.23 -38.18 -3.63
N VAL A 486 11.67 -36.99 -3.22
CA VAL A 486 11.12 -36.25 -2.08
C VAL A 486 10.21 -35.11 -2.56
N PRO A 487 9.08 -34.84 -1.87
CA PRO A 487 8.27 -33.66 -2.17
C PRO A 487 9.10 -32.39 -1.95
N ILE A 488 9.31 -31.60 -3.00
CA ILE A 488 10.08 -30.36 -2.95
C ILE A 488 9.30 -29.20 -3.52
N ILE A 489 9.56 -28.01 -2.99
CA ILE A 489 8.99 -26.78 -3.49
C ILE A 489 10.01 -25.64 -3.40
N VAL A 490 10.18 -24.92 -4.52
CA VAL A 490 10.97 -23.68 -4.57
C VAL A 490 10.04 -22.46 -4.58
N TYR A 491 10.37 -21.47 -3.76
CA TYR A 491 9.56 -20.26 -3.60
C TYR A 491 10.42 -18.98 -3.55
N HIS A 492 10.21 -18.11 -4.54
CA HIS A 492 10.97 -16.87 -4.72
C HIS A 492 10.17 -15.76 -5.44
N SER A 493 10.76 -14.57 -5.54
CA SER A 493 10.08 -13.38 -6.10
C SER A 493 9.77 -13.46 -7.60
N ARG A 494 10.50 -14.27 -8.39
CA ARG A 494 10.34 -14.43 -9.84
C ARG A 494 9.15 -15.32 -10.28
N PHE A 495 8.12 -15.43 -9.45
CA PHE A 495 6.82 -16.03 -9.82
C PHE A 495 5.77 -14.93 -9.99
N THR A 496 4.75 -15.18 -10.81
CA THR A 496 3.58 -14.30 -10.86
C THR A 496 2.84 -14.29 -9.51
N GLU A 497 2.04 -13.26 -9.22
CA GLU A 497 1.25 -13.23 -7.99
C GLU A 497 0.28 -14.44 -7.84
N PRO A 498 -0.41 -14.90 -8.90
CA PRO A 498 -1.19 -16.14 -8.85
C PRO A 498 -0.35 -17.37 -8.49
N ASP A 499 0.83 -17.55 -9.10
CA ASP A 499 1.67 -18.72 -8.83
C ASP A 499 2.33 -18.66 -7.46
N LYS A 500 2.65 -17.46 -6.96
CA LYS A 500 3.10 -17.29 -5.58
C LYS A 500 2.05 -17.79 -4.59
N LYS A 501 0.78 -17.49 -4.84
CA LYS A 501 -0.33 -17.97 -4.00
C LYS A 501 -0.46 -19.49 -4.05
N HIS A 502 -0.44 -20.09 -5.24
CA HIS A 502 -0.50 -21.56 -5.35
C HIS A 502 0.68 -22.25 -4.65
N LYS A 503 1.88 -21.69 -4.75
CA LYS A 503 3.06 -22.20 -4.04
C LYS A 503 2.95 -22.05 -2.53
N GLU A 504 2.38 -20.96 -2.05
CA GLU A 504 2.11 -20.79 -0.61
C GLU A 504 1.09 -21.83 -0.11
N GLU A 505 0.03 -22.10 -0.87
CA GLU A 505 -0.93 -23.16 -0.58
C GLU A 505 -0.26 -24.55 -0.53
N GLN A 506 0.68 -24.83 -1.44
CA GLN A 506 1.50 -26.06 -1.43
C GLN A 506 2.46 -26.10 -0.22
N LEU A 507 3.11 -24.99 0.13
CA LEU A 507 3.97 -24.90 1.32
C LEU A 507 3.18 -25.21 2.59
N LEU A 508 1.96 -24.68 2.72
CA LEU A 508 1.10 -24.93 3.87
C LEU A 508 0.59 -26.37 3.91
N SER A 509 0.31 -27.00 2.77
CA SER A 509 -0.08 -28.42 2.72
C SER A 509 1.08 -29.39 3.01
N MET A 510 2.33 -28.95 2.84
CA MET A 510 3.52 -29.74 3.15
C MET A 510 4.01 -29.54 4.60
N LEU A 511 4.12 -28.29 5.05
CA LEU A 511 4.81 -27.91 6.29
C LEU A 511 3.98 -26.95 7.18
N GLY A 512 2.71 -26.75 6.86
CA GLY A 512 1.81 -25.86 7.61
C GLY A 512 1.33 -26.44 8.94
N LYS A 513 0.63 -25.61 9.71
CA LYS A 513 0.22 -25.94 11.09
C LYS A 513 -0.73 -27.15 11.14
N GLU A 514 -1.72 -27.21 10.26
CA GLU A 514 -2.73 -28.27 10.26
C GLU A 514 -2.09 -29.64 10.01
N VAL A 515 -1.28 -29.77 8.95
CA VAL A 515 -0.58 -31.02 8.63
C VAL A 515 0.47 -31.40 9.68
N TRP A 516 1.06 -30.40 10.35
CA TRP A 516 1.95 -30.63 11.50
C TRP A 516 1.20 -31.24 12.69
N GLU A 517 0.04 -30.68 13.05
CA GLU A 517 -0.80 -31.19 14.15
C GLU A 517 -1.35 -32.59 13.86
N GLU A 518 -1.57 -32.93 12.59
CA GLU A 518 -1.93 -34.28 12.14
C GLU A 518 -0.76 -35.27 12.09
N GLY A 519 0.48 -34.81 12.29
CA GLY A 519 1.69 -35.64 12.17
C GLY A 519 2.01 -36.09 10.74
N LYS A 520 1.53 -35.34 9.73
CA LYS A 520 1.69 -35.64 8.29
C LYS A 520 2.65 -34.68 7.58
N ALA A 521 3.22 -33.71 8.29
CA ALA A 521 4.15 -32.75 7.70
C ALA A 521 5.33 -33.46 7.02
N SER A 522 5.54 -33.17 5.74
CA SER A 522 6.55 -33.81 4.90
C SER A 522 6.88 -32.94 3.69
N GLY A 523 8.17 -32.83 3.40
CA GLY A 523 8.70 -32.15 2.23
C GLY A 523 9.80 -31.13 2.52
N ILE A 524 10.46 -30.68 1.45
CA ILE A 524 11.58 -29.75 1.49
C ILE A 524 11.16 -28.43 0.86
N ALA A 525 11.19 -27.35 1.65
CA ALA A 525 10.89 -26.01 1.20
C ALA A 525 12.19 -25.23 0.94
N ILE A 526 12.43 -24.86 -0.31
CA ILE A 526 13.58 -24.03 -0.73
C ILE A 526 13.07 -22.60 -0.95
N LEU A 527 13.55 -21.68 -0.13
CA LEU A 527 13.01 -20.33 0.00
C LEU A 527 14.11 -19.29 -0.25
N THR A 528 13.72 -18.16 -0.83
CA THR A 528 14.53 -16.92 -0.76
C THR A 528 13.99 -15.98 0.32
N GLN A 529 14.36 -14.71 0.32
CA GLN A 529 13.91 -13.71 1.31
C GLN A 529 12.38 -13.59 1.35
N ILE A 530 11.67 -13.93 0.27
CA ILE A 530 10.20 -13.92 0.27
C ILE A 530 9.61 -14.85 1.33
N GLY A 531 10.30 -15.96 1.66
CA GLY A 531 9.87 -16.91 2.67
C GLY A 531 10.17 -16.48 4.11
N GLU A 532 10.89 -15.36 4.32
CA GLU A 532 11.11 -14.79 5.67
C GLU A 532 9.81 -14.19 6.22
N MET A 533 8.89 -13.81 5.33
CA MET A 533 7.66 -13.11 5.66
C MET A 533 6.42 -13.94 5.32
N SER A 534 5.35 -13.75 6.10
CA SER A 534 3.99 -14.25 5.85
C SER A 534 3.75 -15.77 5.66
N VAL A 535 4.77 -16.61 5.48
CA VAL A 535 4.60 -18.07 5.38
C VAL A 535 4.56 -18.70 6.77
N ASN A 536 3.47 -19.40 7.09
CA ASN A 536 3.26 -20.06 8.38
C ASN A 536 3.59 -21.56 8.30
N ILE A 537 4.88 -21.87 8.18
CA ILE A 537 5.42 -23.25 8.11
C ILE A 537 6.36 -23.57 9.28
N SER A 538 6.62 -24.85 9.48
CA SER A 538 7.56 -25.38 10.48
C SER A 538 8.35 -26.56 9.92
N ALA A 539 9.62 -26.66 10.29
CA ALA A 539 10.45 -27.85 10.10
C ALA A 539 11.40 -28.03 11.30
N ASP A 540 11.93 -29.23 11.47
CA ASP A 540 12.90 -29.54 12.53
C ASP A 540 14.35 -29.22 12.15
N ILE A 541 14.60 -29.16 10.84
CA ILE A 541 15.91 -28.92 10.25
C ILE A 541 15.80 -27.73 9.32
N MET A 542 16.79 -26.85 9.43
CA MET A 542 16.94 -25.72 8.54
C MET A 542 18.38 -25.60 8.06
N ILE A 543 18.55 -25.41 6.76
CA ILE A 543 19.79 -24.93 6.15
C ILE A 543 19.55 -23.48 5.77
N THR A 544 20.46 -22.58 6.11
CA THR A 544 20.36 -21.18 5.68
C THR A 544 21.71 -20.70 5.20
N GLU A 545 21.72 -20.08 4.02
CA GLU A 545 22.84 -19.23 3.66
C GLU A 545 23.00 -18.11 4.70
N THR A 546 24.24 -17.70 4.96
CA THR A 546 24.51 -16.65 5.93
C THR A 546 23.89 -15.32 5.50
N CYS A 547 23.39 -14.58 6.48
CA CYS A 547 22.68 -13.32 6.28
C CYS A 547 22.86 -12.43 7.52
N PRO A 548 22.53 -11.13 7.44
CA PRO A 548 22.53 -10.26 8.62
C PRO A 548 21.67 -10.84 9.74
N ILE A 549 22.12 -10.69 10.99
CA ILE A 549 21.50 -11.36 12.15
C ILE A 549 20.00 -11.09 12.28
N ASP A 550 19.53 -9.89 11.95
CA ASP A 550 18.11 -9.52 11.95
C ASP A 550 17.27 -10.40 11.01
N ARG A 551 17.82 -10.80 9.86
CA ARG A 551 17.21 -11.73 8.91
C ARG A 551 17.30 -13.17 9.37
N LEU A 552 18.44 -13.55 9.97
CA LEU A 552 18.62 -14.89 10.53
C LEU A 552 17.57 -15.19 11.62
N VAL A 553 17.24 -14.20 12.47
CA VAL A 553 16.18 -14.32 13.48
C VAL A 553 14.82 -14.62 12.85
N GLN A 554 14.50 -13.97 11.71
CA GLN A 554 13.25 -14.19 10.99
C GLN A 554 13.18 -15.60 10.38
N ARG A 555 14.29 -16.06 9.77
CA ARG A 555 14.44 -17.43 9.25
C ARG A 555 14.32 -18.45 10.36
N ALA A 556 15.11 -18.33 11.43
CA ALA A 556 15.06 -19.20 12.60
C ALA A 556 13.68 -19.23 13.29
N GLY A 557 12.85 -18.18 13.13
CA GLY A 557 11.46 -18.16 13.58
C GLY A 557 10.52 -19.17 12.90
N ARG A 558 10.98 -19.86 11.84
CA ARG A 558 10.26 -20.98 11.19
C ARG A 558 10.78 -22.36 11.63
N LEU A 559 11.85 -22.41 12.40
CA LEU A 559 12.42 -23.65 12.93
C LEU A 559 11.66 -24.07 14.20
N CYS A 560 11.14 -25.31 14.23
CA CYS A 560 10.29 -25.85 15.30
C CYS A 560 9.16 -24.90 15.74
N ARG A 561 8.56 -24.17 14.80
CA ARG A 561 7.59 -23.10 15.06
C ARG A 561 6.34 -23.60 15.81
N PHE A 562 5.87 -24.79 15.47
CA PHE A 562 4.64 -25.36 16.06
C PHE A 562 4.91 -26.25 17.29
N GLU A 563 6.17 -26.50 17.63
CA GLU A 563 6.55 -27.39 18.73
C GLU A 563 7.48 -26.68 19.72
N LYS A 564 6.88 -25.98 20.68
CA LYS A 564 7.57 -25.14 21.67
C LYS A 564 8.59 -25.87 22.56
N ARG A 565 8.55 -27.20 22.65
CA ARG A 565 9.49 -27.95 23.50
C ARG A 565 10.74 -28.42 22.78
N LYS A 566 10.76 -28.31 21.45
CA LYS A 566 11.83 -28.82 20.62
C LYS A 566 12.85 -27.74 20.32
N VAL A 567 14.11 -28.14 20.25
CA VAL A 567 15.22 -27.31 19.78
C VAL A 567 15.52 -27.77 18.37
N GLY A 568 15.26 -26.91 17.39
CA GLY A 568 15.50 -27.28 15.99
C GLY A 568 16.99 -27.20 15.63
N LYS A 569 17.37 -27.93 14.60
CA LYS A 569 18.76 -27.98 14.12
C LYS A 569 18.93 -26.99 12.97
N LEU A 570 19.84 -26.04 13.15
CA LEU A 570 20.17 -25.01 12.18
C LEU A 570 21.58 -25.26 11.64
N PHE A 571 21.70 -25.33 10.33
CA PHE A 571 22.96 -25.40 9.60
C PHE A 571 23.14 -24.08 8.86
N VAL A 572 24.22 -23.36 9.14
CA VAL A 572 24.54 -22.09 8.47
C VAL A 572 25.59 -22.37 7.42
N VAL A 573 25.33 -21.95 6.18
CA VAL A 573 26.25 -22.14 5.06
C VAL A 573 26.71 -20.79 4.52
N ASN A 574 28.01 -20.60 4.32
CA ASN A 574 28.57 -19.37 3.78
C ASN A 574 28.81 -19.57 2.28
N PRO A 575 28.04 -18.90 1.41
CA PRO A 575 28.27 -18.98 -0.03
C PRO A 575 29.59 -18.30 -0.36
N GLU A 576 30.47 -18.98 -1.08
CA GLU A 576 31.72 -18.44 -1.59
C GLU A 576 31.73 -18.34 -3.11
N LYS A 577 32.62 -17.48 -3.60
CA LYS A 577 33.05 -17.39 -4.99
C LYS A 577 34.53 -17.06 -5.00
N ASP A 578 35.33 -17.86 -5.69
CA ASP A 578 36.79 -17.66 -5.79
C ASP A 578 37.47 -17.60 -4.39
N GLY A 579 36.98 -18.39 -3.43
CA GLY A 579 37.48 -18.44 -2.04
C GLY A 579 37.15 -17.21 -1.18
N HIS A 580 36.15 -16.42 -1.59
CA HIS A 580 35.67 -15.26 -0.86
C HIS A 580 34.16 -15.33 -0.65
N LEU A 581 33.70 -14.89 0.54
CA LEU A 581 32.28 -14.77 0.85
C LEU A 581 31.55 -13.98 -0.26
N TYR A 582 30.58 -14.63 -0.87
CA TYR A 582 29.67 -14.04 -1.82
C TYR A 582 28.50 -13.37 -1.09
N PRO A 583 28.43 -12.03 -1.04
CA PRO A 583 27.58 -11.38 -0.06
C PRO A 583 26.19 -11.03 -0.58
N ALA A 584 25.87 -11.27 -1.86
CA ALA A 584 24.61 -10.79 -2.42
C ALA A 584 23.39 -11.48 -1.78
N PRO A 585 22.28 -10.76 -1.54
CA PRO A 585 22.07 -9.34 -1.83
C PRO A 585 22.55 -8.41 -0.69
N TYR A 586 23.17 -8.95 0.36
CA TYR A 586 23.67 -8.23 1.53
C TYR A 586 25.06 -7.61 1.30
N GLY A 587 25.22 -6.92 0.17
CA GLY A 587 26.43 -6.25 -0.24
C GLY A 587 26.14 -5.18 -1.29
N GLU A 588 27.16 -4.40 -1.64
CA GLU A 588 27.10 -3.45 -2.75
C GLU A 588 27.98 -3.96 -3.89
N TYR A 589 27.42 -4.10 -5.09
CA TYR A 589 28.21 -4.43 -6.26
C TYR A 589 28.90 -3.18 -6.80
N VAL A 590 30.23 -3.20 -6.82
CA VAL A 590 31.04 -2.10 -7.36
C VAL A 590 31.61 -2.53 -8.72
N PRO A 591 31.19 -1.89 -9.83
CA PRO A 591 31.69 -2.23 -11.17
C PRO A 591 33.22 -2.27 -11.23
N GLY A 592 33.77 -3.39 -11.70
CA GLY A 592 35.22 -3.61 -11.81
C GLY A 592 35.95 -3.96 -10.50
N ARG A 593 35.28 -3.90 -9.33
CA ARG A 593 35.83 -4.31 -8.03
C ARG A 593 35.09 -5.49 -7.38
N GLY A 594 33.95 -5.88 -7.93
CA GLY A 594 33.14 -6.98 -7.42
C GLY A 594 32.24 -6.57 -6.26
N TRP A 595 31.75 -7.56 -5.53
CA TRP A 595 30.85 -7.34 -4.40
C TRP A 595 31.59 -6.93 -3.13
N LYS A 596 31.08 -5.90 -2.46
CA LYS A 596 31.54 -5.48 -1.14
C LYS A 596 30.48 -5.88 -0.10
N PRO A 597 30.79 -6.77 0.86
CA PRO A 597 29.83 -7.19 1.87
C PRO A 597 29.38 -6.05 2.79
N LEU A 598 28.11 -6.10 3.23
CA LEU A 598 27.61 -5.21 4.27
C LEU A 598 28.32 -5.49 5.60
N GLN A 599 28.55 -4.44 6.37
CA GLN A 599 29.18 -4.56 7.69
C GLN A 599 28.36 -5.42 8.66
N SER A 600 27.03 -5.41 8.54
CA SER A 600 26.15 -6.27 9.35
C SER A 600 26.34 -7.75 9.04
N LEU A 601 26.52 -8.11 7.76
CA LEU A 601 26.82 -9.49 7.35
C LEU A 601 28.17 -9.95 7.92
N ILE A 602 29.23 -9.14 7.75
CA ILE A 602 30.57 -9.45 8.26
C ILE A 602 30.54 -9.66 9.77
N LYS A 603 29.93 -8.73 10.52
CA LYS A 603 29.80 -8.86 11.97
C LYS A 603 29.03 -10.10 12.37
N THR A 604 27.94 -10.42 11.66
CA THR A 604 27.14 -11.62 11.93
C THR A 604 28.01 -12.88 11.82
N ASN A 605 28.79 -13.01 10.74
CA ASN A 605 29.73 -14.13 10.58
C ASN A 605 30.81 -14.20 11.68
N GLN A 606 31.21 -13.06 12.24
CA GLN A 606 32.23 -13.02 13.31
C GLN A 606 31.70 -13.44 14.67
N ILE A 607 30.40 -13.24 14.95
CA ILE A 607 29.79 -13.50 16.27
C ILE A 607 28.97 -14.79 16.32
N LEU A 608 28.72 -15.41 15.16
CA LEU A 608 28.01 -16.68 15.08
C LEU A 608 28.91 -17.83 15.55
N ASP A 609 28.42 -18.59 16.53
CA ASP A 609 29.06 -19.80 17.03
C ASP A 609 28.14 -21.01 16.95
N CYS A 610 28.71 -22.22 16.89
CA CYS A 610 27.97 -23.46 17.07
C CYS A 610 27.56 -23.65 18.54
N LYS A 611 26.32 -23.26 18.87
CA LYS A 611 25.71 -23.39 20.19
C LYS A 611 24.18 -23.32 20.10
N LYS A 612 23.52 -23.46 21.25
CA LYS A 612 22.07 -23.25 21.38
C LYS A 612 21.76 -21.77 21.54
N TYR A 613 20.73 -21.30 20.84
CA TYR A 613 20.28 -19.91 20.86
C TYR A 613 18.84 -19.82 21.37
N SER A 614 18.63 -18.89 22.31
CA SER A 614 17.34 -18.43 22.78
C SER A 614 16.93 -17.13 22.08
N ALA A 615 15.70 -16.65 22.31
CA ALA A 615 15.30 -15.35 21.76
C ALA A 615 16.11 -14.20 22.36
N ASN A 616 16.49 -14.30 23.64
CA ASN A 616 17.35 -13.31 24.30
C ASN A 616 18.74 -13.24 23.64
N ASP A 617 19.33 -14.39 23.29
CA ASP A 617 20.63 -14.42 22.62
C ASP A 617 20.55 -13.71 21.27
N PHE A 618 19.50 -13.98 20.49
CA PHE A 618 19.26 -13.30 19.23
C PHE A 618 19.07 -11.78 19.37
N VAL A 619 18.31 -11.33 20.38
CA VAL A 619 18.15 -9.90 20.66
C VAL A 619 19.48 -9.26 21.06
N ALA A 620 20.29 -9.94 21.88
CA ALA A 620 21.61 -9.47 22.25
C ALA A 620 22.53 -9.33 21.03
N MET A 621 22.55 -10.32 20.14
CA MET A 621 23.33 -10.29 18.91
C MET A 621 22.87 -9.19 17.94
N VAL A 622 21.56 -8.98 17.80
CA VAL A 622 21.01 -7.86 17.02
C VAL A 622 21.55 -6.53 17.55
N ASN A 623 21.54 -6.32 18.87
CA ASN A 623 22.09 -5.12 19.48
C ASN A 623 23.62 -5.01 19.35
N GLU A 624 24.35 -6.11 19.32
CA GLU A 624 25.81 -6.12 19.08
C GLU A 624 26.17 -5.76 17.63
N VAL A 625 25.40 -6.25 16.66
CA VAL A 625 25.57 -5.91 15.24
C VAL A 625 25.17 -4.45 14.98
N TYR A 626 24.09 -3.99 15.62
CA TYR A 626 23.51 -2.66 15.49
C TYR A 626 23.55 -1.85 16.81
N PRO A 627 24.75 -1.52 17.34
CA PRO A 627 24.89 -0.92 18.67
C PRO A 627 24.54 0.58 18.70
N THR A 628 24.58 1.23 17.54
CA THR A 628 24.30 2.66 17.40
C THR A 628 23.47 2.89 16.16
N PHE A 629 22.58 3.87 16.24
CA PHE A 629 21.86 4.34 15.06
C PHE A 629 22.86 5.05 14.14
N LYS A 630 23.05 4.51 12.93
CA LYS A 630 23.83 5.21 11.90
C LYS A 630 22.93 6.28 11.28
N ASN A 631 23.49 7.47 11.09
CA ASN A 631 22.82 8.49 10.29
C ASN A 631 22.52 7.92 8.90
N PHE A 632 21.33 8.21 8.38
CA PHE A 632 20.95 7.84 7.01
C PHE A 632 21.96 8.38 6.00
N SER A 633 22.15 7.69 4.87
CA SER A 633 22.97 8.20 3.78
C SER A 633 22.49 9.58 3.30
N THR A 634 23.41 10.37 2.74
CA THR A 634 23.09 11.69 2.16
C THR A 634 21.95 11.60 1.16
N LYS A 635 21.90 10.53 0.37
CA LYS A 635 20.85 10.27 -0.62
C LYS A 635 19.47 10.08 0.05
N ALA A 636 19.40 9.25 1.09
CA ALA A 636 18.18 9.05 1.88
C ALA A 636 17.70 10.34 2.56
N GLN A 637 18.62 11.12 3.14
CA GLN A 637 18.29 12.41 3.77
C GLN A 637 17.74 13.43 2.75
N GLN A 638 18.39 13.54 1.58
CA GLN A 638 17.94 14.44 0.51
C GLN A 638 16.54 14.05 -0.01
N ASN A 639 16.27 12.75 -0.17
CA ASN A 639 14.96 12.26 -0.58
C ASN A 639 13.88 12.55 0.46
N ALA A 640 14.17 12.36 1.76
CA ALA A 640 13.25 12.70 2.84
C ALA A 640 12.97 14.22 2.91
N VAL A 641 13.98 15.07 2.67
CA VAL A 641 13.78 16.53 2.55
C VAL A 641 12.90 16.85 1.35
N LEU A 642 13.09 16.18 0.22
CA LEU A 642 12.27 16.36 -0.98
C LEU A 642 10.80 15.97 -0.73
N LEU A 643 10.54 14.92 0.06
CA LEU A 643 9.17 14.57 0.47
C LEU A 643 8.48 15.73 1.18
N LYS A 644 9.16 16.35 2.15
CA LYS A 644 8.66 17.55 2.86
C LYS A 644 8.43 18.71 1.89
N GLN A 645 9.35 18.94 0.96
CA GLN A 645 9.21 20.00 -0.05
C GLN A 645 8.01 19.78 -0.96
N LYS A 646 7.77 18.54 -1.43
CA LYS A 646 6.61 18.20 -2.25
C LYS A 646 5.31 18.40 -1.46
N PHE A 647 5.23 17.94 -0.20
CA PHE A 647 4.07 18.21 0.67
C PHE A 647 3.80 19.71 0.75
N VAL A 648 4.82 20.50 1.10
CA VAL A 648 4.71 21.95 1.27
C VAL A 648 4.31 22.67 -0.03
N SER A 649 4.82 22.20 -1.18
CA SER A 649 4.54 22.83 -2.48
C SER A 649 3.18 22.45 -3.05
N ASN A 650 2.63 21.29 -2.66
CA ASN A 650 1.44 20.69 -3.26
C ASN A 650 0.22 20.63 -2.33
N TRP A 651 0.38 20.85 -1.02
CA TRP A 651 -0.38 21.94 -0.40
C TRP A 651 -1.90 21.98 -0.60
N ILE A 652 -2.25 22.88 -1.52
CA ILE A 652 -3.60 23.15 -2.00
C ILE A 652 -3.72 22.80 -3.48
N ILE A 653 -2.75 23.21 -4.30
CA ILE A 653 -2.82 23.08 -5.75
C ILE A 653 -1.99 21.87 -6.19
N VAL A 654 -2.65 20.96 -6.91
CA VAL A 654 -1.99 19.76 -7.44
C VAL A 654 -1.00 20.16 -8.56
N PRO A 655 0.21 19.57 -8.62
CA PRO A 655 1.21 19.87 -9.64
C PRO A 655 0.76 19.53 -11.06
N ARG A 656 1.49 20.06 -12.06
CA ARG A 656 1.21 19.84 -13.49
C ARG A 656 1.53 18.41 -13.93
N GLU A 657 2.66 17.89 -13.45
CA GLU A 657 3.06 16.50 -13.59
C GLU A 657 2.23 15.66 -12.61
N GLN A 658 1.41 14.78 -13.16
CA GLN A 658 0.59 13.84 -12.40
C GLN A 658 0.95 12.45 -12.91
N ASN A 659 1.47 11.60 -12.04
CA ASN A 659 1.72 10.20 -12.36
C ASN A 659 0.42 9.41 -12.43
N GLU A 660 0.46 8.33 -13.21
CA GLU A 660 -0.62 7.36 -13.32
C GLU A 660 -0.76 6.51 -12.06
N GLU A 661 -1.80 5.69 -12.00
CA GLU A 661 -2.44 5.39 -10.72
C GLU A 661 -1.66 4.54 -9.71
N GLU A 662 -0.46 4.09 -10.03
CA GLU A 662 0.29 3.08 -9.28
C GLU A 662 1.81 3.27 -9.27
N ASP A 663 2.33 4.36 -9.85
CA ASP A 663 3.77 4.60 -9.86
C ASP A 663 4.24 5.09 -8.49
N VAL A 664 4.97 4.22 -7.82
CA VAL A 664 5.60 4.46 -6.51
C VAL A 664 6.77 5.45 -6.62
N ASP A 665 7.32 5.60 -7.83
CA ASP A 665 8.42 6.50 -8.16
C ASP A 665 7.93 7.72 -8.93
N MET A 666 8.23 8.90 -8.41
CA MET A 666 8.18 10.15 -9.18
C MET A 666 9.52 10.37 -9.88
N GLN A 667 9.54 11.19 -10.93
CA GLN A 667 10.79 11.56 -11.62
C GLN A 667 11.85 12.09 -10.63
N ASP A 668 11.43 12.78 -9.55
CA ASP A 668 12.37 13.38 -8.59
C ASP A 668 12.42 12.69 -7.22
N TRP A 669 11.32 12.08 -6.75
CA TRP A 669 11.18 11.52 -5.40
C TRP A 669 10.79 10.05 -5.46
N LYS A 670 11.38 9.22 -4.60
CA LYS A 670 11.09 7.78 -4.53
C LYS A 670 10.72 7.35 -3.12
N SER A 671 9.85 6.35 -2.98
CA SER A 671 9.59 5.77 -1.66
C SER A 671 10.73 4.85 -1.20
N ARG A 672 11.39 4.17 -2.16
CA ARG A 672 12.47 3.20 -1.95
C ARG A 672 13.65 3.48 -2.87
N ASP A 673 14.84 3.07 -2.46
CA ASP A 673 16.03 3.15 -3.32
C ASP A 673 16.30 1.83 -4.05
N ILE A 674 15.35 1.42 -4.88
CA ILE A 674 15.48 0.22 -5.70
C ILE A 674 15.91 0.67 -7.10
N ALA A 675 16.84 -0.08 -7.71
CA ALA A 675 17.17 0.09 -9.12
C ALA A 675 15.89 -0.01 -9.97
N GLU A 676 15.83 0.69 -11.10
CA GLU A 676 14.65 0.64 -11.97
C GLU A 676 14.27 -0.81 -12.28
N ASN A 677 13.08 -1.20 -11.81
CA ASN A 677 12.51 -2.50 -12.12
C ASN A 677 11.68 -2.36 -13.40
N VAL A 678 11.80 -3.34 -14.27
CA VAL A 678 11.02 -3.44 -15.50
C VAL A 678 10.00 -4.57 -15.31
N SER A 679 8.72 -4.26 -15.52
CA SER A 679 7.67 -5.28 -15.52
C SER A 679 7.80 -6.13 -16.78
N VAL A 680 8.11 -7.42 -16.61
CA VAL A 680 8.14 -8.43 -17.67
C VAL A 680 6.90 -9.29 -17.57
N PHE A 681 6.16 -9.40 -18.67
CA PHE A 681 4.96 -10.22 -18.75
C PHE A 681 5.32 -11.67 -19.08
N VAL A 682 4.66 -12.64 -18.45
CA VAL A 682 4.87 -14.07 -18.69
C VAL A 682 3.90 -14.66 -19.73
N LYS A 683 2.86 -13.89 -20.08
CA LYS A 683 1.83 -14.26 -21.05
C LYS A 683 1.64 -13.12 -22.05
N PHE A 684 1.46 -13.47 -23.33
CA PHE A 684 1.02 -12.50 -24.32
C PHE A 684 -0.42 -12.06 -24.02
N PRO A 685 -0.74 -10.76 -24.12
CA PRO A 685 -2.11 -10.31 -23.98
C PRO A 685 -2.96 -10.93 -25.10
N GLU A 686 -4.13 -11.46 -24.75
CA GLU A 686 -5.06 -12.05 -25.73
C GLU A 686 -5.66 -11.00 -26.68
N GLN A 687 -5.62 -9.73 -26.26
CA GLN A 687 -6.07 -8.57 -27.03
C GLN A 687 -4.98 -7.50 -27.00
N GLU A 688 -4.68 -6.91 -28.15
CA GLU A 688 -3.73 -5.80 -28.26
C GLU A 688 -4.31 -4.47 -27.75
N TYR A 689 -5.60 -4.45 -27.37
CA TYR A 689 -6.31 -3.25 -26.96
C TYR A 689 -7.04 -3.45 -25.63
N PHE A 690 -6.76 -2.59 -24.66
CA PHE A 690 -7.44 -2.50 -23.37
C PHE A 690 -8.29 -1.22 -23.34
N TYR A 691 -9.62 -1.35 -23.31
CA TYR A 691 -10.55 -0.21 -23.29
C TYR A 691 -10.42 0.67 -22.05
N TYR A 692 -10.04 0.05 -20.92
CA TYR A 692 -9.89 0.73 -19.64
C TYR A 692 -8.51 0.45 -19.06
N TRP A 693 -7.88 1.50 -18.50
CA TRP A 693 -6.60 1.39 -17.77
C TRP A 693 -6.62 0.30 -16.69
N GLN A 694 -7.76 0.13 -16.02
CA GLN A 694 -7.92 -0.84 -14.95
C GLN A 694 -7.84 -2.29 -15.44
N ASP A 695 -8.33 -2.59 -16.64
CA ASP A 695 -8.23 -3.93 -17.24
C ASP A 695 -6.77 -4.26 -17.58
N PHE A 696 -6.00 -3.27 -18.01
CA PHE A 696 -4.57 -3.43 -18.22
C PHE A 696 -3.81 -3.64 -16.90
N GLN A 697 -4.15 -2.90 -15.84
CA GLN A 697 -3.55 -3.11 -14.51
C GLN A 697 -3.88 -4.50 -13.95
N GLU A 698 -5.10 -4.98 -14.16
CA GLU A 698 -5.50 -6.35 -13.81
C GLU A 698 -4.63 -7.38 -14.55
N PHE A 699 -4.50 -7.23 -15.88
CA PHE A 699 -3.62 -8.08 -16.68
C PHE A 699 -2.16 -8.03 -16.19
N LYS A 700 -1.65 -6.84 -15.87
CA LYS A 700 -0.30 -6.63 -15.31
C LYS A 700 -0.11 -7.34 -13.98
N ILE A 701 -1.03 -7.19 -13.03
CA ILE A 701 -0.94 -7.84 -11.71
C ILE A 701 -0.94 -9.36 -11.85
N GLU A 702 -1.74 -9.92 -12.75
CA GLU A 702 -1.85 -11.37 -12.91
C GLU A 702 -0.70 -11.98 -13.72
N ASN A 703 -0.15 -11.25 -14.70
CA ASN A 703 0.72 -11.81 -15.73
C ASN A 703 2.09 -11.15 -15.82
N SER A 704 2.48 -10.29 -14.88
CA SER A 704 3.82 -9.67 -14.89
C SER A 704 4.63 -9.91 -13.63
N ILE A 705 5.94 -9.79 -13.79
CA ILE A 705 6.95 -9.93 -12.75
C ILE A 705 7.88 -8.72 -12.90
N ASP A 706 8.07 -8.00 -11.80
CA ASP A 706 9.02 -6.88 -11.77
C ASP A 706 10.44 -7.43 -11.53
N ILE A 707 11.35 -7.14 -12.46
CA ILE A 707 12.76 -7.56 -12.41
C ILE A 707 13.71 -6.37 -12.51
N SER A 708 14.94 -6.53 -12.02
CA SER A 708 15.95 -5.47 -12.12
C SER A 708 16.33 -5.17 -13.58
N ALA A 709 16.67 -3.90 -13.87
CA ALA A 709 17.12 -3.47 -15.20
C ALA A 709 18.31 -4.30 -15.76
N TYR A 710 19.17 -4.85 -14.90
CA TYR A 710 20.26 -5.72 -15.31
C TYR A 710 19.73 -7.07 -15.87
N LEU A 711 18.83 -7.74 -15.15
CA LEU A 711 18.19 -8.98 -15.62
C LEU A 711 17.37 -8.74 -16.88
N PHE A 712 16.71 -7.58 -16.98
CA PHE A 712 16.01 -7.17 -18.19
C PHE A 712 16.95 -7.06 -19.40
N LYS A 713 18.13 -6.42 -19.24
CA LYS A 713 19.16 -6.34 -20.30
C LYS A 713 19.70 -7.72 -20.69
N ILE A 714 19.91 -8.62 -19.72
CA ILE A 714 20.26 -10.03 -19.98
C ILE A 714 19.17 -10.70 -20.82
N GLY A 715 17.91 -10.57 -20.40
CA GLY A 715 16.78 -11.18 -21.12
C GLY A 715 16.67 -10.72 -22.57
N LEU A 716 16.95 -9.44 -22.84
CA LEU A 716 17.07 -8.92 -24.22
C LEU A 716 18.29 -9.48 -24.95
N LYS A 717 19.46 -9.51 -24.31
CA LYS A 717 20.73 -10.02 -24.90
C LYS A 717 20.59 -11.48 -25.35
N TYR A 718 19.90 -12.31 -24.59
CA TYR A 718 19.72 -13.74 -24.87
C TYR A 718 18.41 -14.05 -25.62
N ASN A 719 17.70 -13.04 -26.15
CA ASN A 719 16.42 -13.19 -26.87
C ASN A 719 15.34 -13.95 -26.08
N ARG A 720 15.37 -13.82 -24.74
CA ARG A 720 14.39 -14.39 -23.81
C ARG A 720 13.19 -13.47 -23.60
N LEU A 721 13.33 -12.20 -24.00
CA LEU A 721 12.29 -11.18 -23.95
C LEU A 721 12.01 -10.63 -25.35
N THR A 722 10.74 -10.39 -25.65
CA THR A 722 10.32 -9.66 -26.85
C THR A 722 9.48 -8.45 -26.47
N ALA A 723 9.53 -7.41 -27.30
CA ALA A 723 8.67 -6.26 -27.12
C ALA A 723 7.36 -6.44 -27.89
N VAL A 724 6.25 -6.05 -27.27
CA VAL A 724 4.91 -6.04 -27.87
C VAL A 724 4.32 -4.65 -27.66
N GLU A 725 3.70 -4.10 -28.69
CA GLU A 725 2.93 -2.87 -28.59
C GLU A 725 1.47 -3.21 -28.25
N ILE A 726 0.93 -2.53 -27.25
CA ILE A 726 -0.47 -2.61 -26.85
C ILE A 726 -1.05 -1.21 -26.83
N THR A 727 -2.36 -1.10 -26.98
CA THR A 727 -3.08 0.16 -26.80
C THR A 727 -3.89 0.09 -25.52
N VAL A 728 -3.70 1.04 -24.61
CA VAL A 728 -4.51 1.16 -23.39
C VAL A 728 -5.23 2.51 -23.42
N ASN A 729 -6.56 2.47 -23.33
CA ASN A 729 -7.42 3.59 -23.69
C ASN A 729 -7.13 4.04 -25.14
N ASN A 730 -6.42 5.16 -25.33
CA ASN A 730 -6.04 5.70 -26.65
C ASN A 730 -4.51 5.88 -26.77
N GLU A 731 -3.74 5.30 -25.87
CA GLU A 731 -2.28 5.45 -25.84
C GLU A 731 -1.61 4.12 -26.18
N VAL A 732 -0.70 4.16 -27.15
CA VAL A 732 0.14 3.01 -27.50
C VAL A 732 1.27 2.92 -26.48
N ARG A 733 1.46 1.72 -25.92
CA ARG A 733 2.48 1.39 -24.93
C ARG A 733 3.26 0.17 -25.36
N LYS A 734 4.54 0.17 -25.02
CA LYS A 734 5.43 -0.95 -25.25
C LYS A 734 5.55 -1.76 -23.97
N ILE A 735 5.19 -3.04 -24.03
CA ILE A 735 5.40 -4.02 -22.96
C ILE A 735 6.44 -5.05 -23.40
N TYR A 736 7.04 -5.74 -22.44
CA TYR A 736 8.02 -6.79 -22.69
C TYR A 736 7.48 -8.13 -22.19
N VAL A 737 7.49 -9.14 -23.05
CA VAL A 737 6.93 -10.47 -22.79
C VAL A 737 8.04 -11.51 -22.83
N ALA A 738 8.06 -12.42 -21.86
CA ALA A 738 8.97 -13.54 -21.77
C ALA A 738 8.63 -14.63 -22.81
N ILE A 739 9.63 -15.13 -23.52
CA ILE A 739 9.48 -16.18 -24.54
C ILE A 739 10.03 -17.49 -23.99
N ASN A 740 9.17 -18.49 -23.74
CA ASN A 740 9.58 -19.82 -23.25
C ASN A 740 10.57 -19.76 -22.07
N SER A 741 10.35 -18.80 -21.18
CA SER A 741 11.27 -18.39 -20.13
C SER A 741 10.56 -18.27 -18.77
N TYR A 742 9.39 -18.88 -18.66
CA TYR A 742 8.60 -18.92 -17.44
C TYR A 742 7.99 -20.32 -17.26
N SER A 743 8.10 -20.90 -16.07
CA SER A 743 7.35 -22.10 -15.69
C SER A 743 6.90 -22.04 -14.24
N PHE A 744 5.96 -22.91 -13.85
CA PHE A 744 5.52 -23.00 -12.46
C PHE A 744 6.61 -23.60 -11.56
N GLU A 745 7.50 -24.42 -12.10
CA GLU A 745 8.61 -25.05 -11.39
C GLU A 745 9.70 -24.02 -11.08
N TYR A 746 10.15 -23.26 -12.07
CA TYR A 746 11.36 -22.41 -11.98
C TYR A 746 11.08 -20.89 -11.92
N GLY A 747 9.88 -20.47 -12.32
CA GLY A 747 9.53 -19.07 -12.45
C GLY A 747 10.21 -18.43 -13.67
N LEU A 748 10.48 -17.13 -13.61
CA LEU A 748 11.07 -16.38 -14.72
C LEU A 748 12.60 -16.60 -14.82
N GLU A 749 13.03 -17.19 -15.94
CA GLU A 749 14.42 -17.55 -16.26
C GLU A 749 14.93 -16.76 -17.47
N LEU A 750 15.79 -15.77 -17.22
CA LEU A 750 16.29 -14.88 -18.28
C LEU A 750 17.76 -15.10 -18.65
N SER A 751 18.50 -15.86 -17.84
CA SER A 751 19.89 -16.23 -18.09
C SER A 751 19.97 -17.68 -18.57
N THR A 752 20.84 -17.96 -19.54
CA THR A 752 21.39 -19.31 -19.69
C THR A 752 22.28 -19.54 -18.48
N GLN A 753 22.06 -20.61 -17.71
CA GLN A 753 22.79 -20.98 -16.47
C GLN A 753 24.33 -20.93 -16.64
N SER A 754 24.92 -19.74 -16.65
CA SER A 754 26.35 -19.52 -16.67
C SER A 754 26.77 -19.27 -15.23
N LYS A 755 27.90 -19.87 -14.81
CA LYS A 755 28.46 -19.69 -13.45
C LYS A 755 28.65 -18.22 -13.07
N GLU A 756 28.74 -17.30 -14.04
CA GLU A 756 28.87 -15.86 -13.76
C GLU A 756 27.57 -15.23 -13.25
N ASP A 757 26.40 -15.70 -13.72
CA ASP A 757 25.07 -15.16 -13.36
C ASP A 757 24.53 -15.71 -12.02
N GLN A 758 25.11 -16.80 -11.49
CA GLN A 758 24.79 -17.30 -10.14
C GLN A 758 25.15 -16.28 -9.05
N PHE A 759 26.04 -15.34 -9.39
CA PHE A 759 26.71 -14.42 -8.50
C PHE A 759 26.53 -12.93 -8.89
N LEU A 760 25.48 -12.60 -9.62
CA LEU A 760 25.02 -11.24 -9.93
C LEU A 760 23.50 -11.14 -9.73
#